data_AF-A0A660KXH3-F1
#
_entry.id   AF-A0A660KXH3-F1
#
_cell.length_a   1.000
_cell.length_b   1.000
_cell.length_c   1.000
_cell.angle_alpha   90.00
_cell.angle_beta   90.00
_cell.angle_gamma   90.00
#
_symmetry.space_group_name_H-M   'P 1'
#
loop_
_entity.id
_entity.type
_entity.pdbx_description
1 polymer ?
#
loop_
_entity_poly.entity_id
_entity_poly.type
_entity_poly.pdbx_seq_one_letter_code
_entity_poly.pdbx_strand_id
1 'polypeptide(L)'
;MKWGKAPRGATRGTSRLVLWGRKVREKVQREAQKAGGYALVLVLITFLLFSFLGTALLELTVLSAHTGKKSDTLLRAQSRVEDAMVLFEAHLAKELKALSPAPGGGTGERQIRQAVDRAVQAMPRDPNFAAEFEDLKSTLDTGVAYSGVLTMKFTGRDALGSEHVVRRTYAVSNLPFVYAVASQGEVRLNGAPFIQGDIAAKGPLYVDKKAKWHGCSREQNNLIGFLLCLIDHYILGTGSTFESGYPAMQRADGSAAFISLEKKDLYIDGTRYDFTDANLARAFTHTNTIPAPQASTVTKQVFQIDVGGLVDKRAKEAEAWRQQILSCMNDRKNRGNLKHGTESYDRYFDGRGAIPQLVGVTRGEMDCGNERIYLYYVESGLLPSRLEINMSHTDPVGNSGTGRTVVYINRDLTISAEYFPVVYSVHGDLIVDGDLTLKCSKDGRCPRLQTTGNVYVTGKVDIEGGNLDIGSGPDSWMVIRKSPQGIFQKLGWLIGDLVTFLTGLYDQTPKIRNAEMYWGNLYINDSVHIENSFLGSVTNKQFAKPVAVYVKGDAYLDNFTNKYDQNERTVYLLAERNIYMFNNNEFQDEPQKIKAYLYTNRKLALYGVVSNVELHGGVYGKEAVILNATKGKTRNVGGGNPDPESNQLSLPPEQSRLKVVFDPDMILLPPKGLESVFSPGVYSPGQLTLEPLTTEIVR
;
A
#
# COMPACT_ATOMS: atom_id res chain seq x y z
N MET A 1 -13.51 25.56 127.25
CA MET A 1 -13.20 24.79 128.47
C MET A 1 -11.87 24.08 128.26
N LYS A 2 -10.93 24.38 129.17
CA LYS A 2 -9.75 23.65 129.63
C LYS A 2 -8.74 22.92 128.70
N TRP A 3 -7.48 23.40 128.82
CA TRP A 3 -6.21 22.68 129.09
C TRP A 3 -5.61 21.83 127.95
N GLY A 4 -4.30 21.80 127.67
CA GLY A 4 -3.11 22.36 128.29
C GLY A 4 -1.86 21.56 127.87
N LYS A 5 -0.75 22.28 127.60
CA LYS A 5 0.69 21.90 127.66
C LYS A 5 1.31 20.84 126.72
N ALA A 6 2.50 21.22 126.24
CA ALA A 6 3.44 20.56 125.30
C ALA A 6 4.35 19.48 125.98
N PRO A 7 5.22 18.73 125.25
CA PRO A 7 6.51 19.27 124.78
C PRO A 7 7.12 18.69 123.47
N ARG A 8 8.26 19.30 123.12
CA ARG A 8 9.32 19.05 122.11
C ARG A 8 9.63 17.58 121.72
N GLY A 9 10.09 17.39 120.49
CA GLY A 9 10.98 16.26 120.12
C GLY A 9 11.04 15.96 118.63
N ALA A 10 12.20 16.19 118.01
CA ALA A 10 12.47 15.97 116.60
C ALA A 10 12.46 14.49 116.17
N THR A 11 12.05 14.18 114.93
CA THR A 11 12.92 13.61 113.87
C THR A 11 12.11 13.05 112.69
N ARG A 12 12.58 13.43 111.48
CA ARG A 12 12.54 12.69 110.21
C ARG A 12 11.22 12.05 109.75
N GLY A 13 10.62 12.72 108.78
CA GLY A 13 9.62 12.14 107.89
C GLY A 13 10.17 10.94 107.11
N THR A 14 9.33 9.92 107.00
CA THR A 14 9.32 9.00 105.86
C THR A 14 7.87 8.83 105.45
N SER A 15 7.61 9.19 104.19
CA SER A 15 6.28 9.37 103.63
C SER A 15 5.58 8.03 103.36
N ARG A 16 4.24 8.06 103.33
CA ARG A 16 3.37 6.97 102.86
C ARG A 16 3.71 6.48 101.43
N LEU A 17 4.54 7.21 100.67
CA LEU A 17 5.13 6.78 99.39
C LEU A 17 6.18 5.67 99.56
N VAL A 18 6.88 5.59 100.71
CA VAL A 18 7.91 4.57 100.96
C VAL A 18 7.30 3.19 101.20
N LEU A 19 6.12 3.11 101.83
CA LEU A 19 5.41 1.84 102.09
C LEU A 19 4.69 1.28 100.85
N TRP A 20 4.20 2.13 99.94
CA TRP A 20 3.69 1.68 98.64
C TRP A 20 4.82 1.21 97.72
N GLY A 21 5.95 1.93 97.70
CA GLY A 21 7.16 1.52 96.98
C GLY A 21 7.74 0.19 97.46
N ARG A 22 7.60 -0.17 98.75
CA ARG A 22 8.07 -1.46 99.30
C ARG A 22 7.18 -2.64 98.88
N LYS A 23 5.84 -2.49 98.89
CA LYS A 23 4.92 -3.54 98.41
C LYS A 23 4.98 -3.73 96.89
N VAL A 24 5.21 -2.67 96.12
CA VAL A 24 5.40 -2.76 94.66
C VAL A 24 6.77 -3.36 94.32
N ARG A 25 7.86 -2.99 95.03
CA ARG A 25 9.17 -3.65 94.86
C ARG A 25 9.15 -5.12 95.22
N GLU A 26 8.45 -5.53 96.28
CA GLU A 26 8.34 -6.96 96.63
C GLU A 26 7.49 -7.74 95.62
N LYS A 27 6.48 -7.12 94.98
CA LYS A 27 5.69 -7.76 93.91
C LYS A 27 6.46 -7.84 92.59
N VAL A 28 7.19 -6.77 92.24
CA VAL A 28 8.06 -6.73 91.05
C VAL A 28 9.29 -7.63 91.22
N GLN A 29 9.87 -7.76 92.41
CA GLN A 29 10.96 -8.73 92.65
C GLN A 29 10.47 -10.19 92.64
N ARG A 30 9.24 -10.46 93.09
CA ARG A 30 8.64 -11.81 92.99
C ARG A 30 8.22 -12.18 91.56
N GLU A 31 7.83 -11.22 90.72
CA GLU A 31 7.59 -11.46 89.29
C GLU A 31 8.89 -11.48 88.48
N ALA A 32 9.89 -10.66 88.81
CA ALA A 32 11.21 -10.68 88.17
C ALA A 32 12.00 -11.97 88.48
N GLN A 33 11.84 -12.56 89.67
CA GLN A 33 12.40 -13.89 89.97
C GLN A 33 11.65 -15.05 89.28
N LYS A 34 10.36 -14.88 88.91
CA LYS A 34 9.63 -15.85 88.09
C LYS A 34 9.87 -15.68 86.59
N ALA A 35 10.24 -14.49 86.14
CA ALA A 35 10.64 -14.20 84.75
C ALA A 35 12.16 -14.32 84.50
N GLY A 36 12.90 -14.93 85.43
CA GLY A 36 14.37 -15.01 85.50
C GLY A 36 15.10 -15.84 84.44
N GLY A 37 14.52 -15.97 83.25
CA GLY A 37 15.16 -16.59 82.09
C GLY A 37 14.57 -16.11 80.77
N TYR A 38 13.29 -15.71 80.75
CA TYR A 38 12.58 -15.35 79.53
C TYR A 38 12.61 -13.85 79.20
N ALA A 39 12.84 -12.95 80.17
CA ALA A 39 12.87 -11.51 79.90
C ALA A 39 14.07 -11.10 79.02
N LEU A 40 15.25 -11.66 79.29
CA LEU A 40 16.44 -11.46 78.45
C LEU A 40 16.20 -12.03 77.05
N VAL A 41 15.66 -13.24 76.97
CA VAL A 41 15.35 -13.92 75.71
C VAL A 41 14.32 -13.14 74.90
N LEU A 42 13.29 -12.58 75.53
CA LEU A 42 12.26 -11.77 74.84
C LEU A 42 12.84 -10.47 74.26
N VAL A 43 13.70 -9.77 75.01
CA VAL A 43 14.38 -8.56 74.51
C VAL A 43 15.30 -8.91 73.36
N LEU A 44 16.02 -10.04 73.46
CA LEU A 44 16.93 -10.51 72.42
C LEU A 44 16.18 -10.92 71.15
N ILE A 45 15.05 -11.63 71.27
CA ILE A 45 14.16 -11.99 70.16
C ILE A 45 13.53 -10.73 69.53
N THR A 46 13.10 -9.77 70.35
CA THR A 46 12.53 -8.51 69.85
C THR A 46 13.58 -7.70 69.09
N PHE A 47 14.82 -7.65 69.59
CA PHE A 47 15.94 -7.00 68.91
C PHE A 47 16.33 -7.73 67.62
N LEU A 48 16.27 -9.07 67.61
CA LEU A 48 16.48 -9.90 66.43
C LEU A 48 15.40 -9.66 65.37
N LEU A 49 14.13 -9.57 65.79
CA LEU A 49 13.01 -9.24 64.92
C LEU A 49 13.15 -7.85 64.31
N PHE A 50 13.48 -6.84 65.11
CA PHE A 50 13.73 -5.49 64.60
C PHE A 50 14.99 -5.42 63.71
N SER A 51 16.01 -6.23 63.99
CA SER A 51 17.20 -6.33 63.15
C SER A 51 16.86 -6.96 61.80
N PHE A 52 16.12 -8.08 61.77
CA PHE A 52 15.67 -8.71 60.53
C PHE A 52 14.74 -7.81 59.72
N LEU A 53 13.80 -7.13 60.38
CA LEU A 53 12.91 -6.18 59.72
C LEU A 53 13.67 -4.97 59.18
N GLY A 54 14.64 -4.47 59.96
CA GLY A 54 15.54 -3.39 59.56
C GLY A 54 16.39 -3.76 58.35
N THR A 55 16.99 -4.95 58.33
CA THR A 55 17.78 -5.44 57.19
C THR A 55 16.92 -5.67 55.94
N ALA A 56 15.70 -6.22 56.09
CA ALA A 56 14.79 -6.45 54.98
C ALA A 56 14.31 -5.13 54.34
N LEU A 57 13.99 -4.12 55.16
CA LEU A 57 13.65 -2.78 54.68
C LEU A 57 14.83 -2.09 53.98
N LEU A 58 16.04 -2.25 54.50
CA LEU A 58 17.25 -1.71 53.89
C LEU A 58 17.52 -2.37 52.53
N GLU A 59 17.37 -3.70 52.45
CA GLU A 59 17.52 -4.46 51.20
C GLU A 59 16.47 -4.03 50.16
N LEU A 60 15.19 -3.89 50.55
CA LEU A 60 14.12 -3.39 49.68
C LEU A 60 14.39 -1.96 49.19
N THR A 61 14.94 -1.10 50.06
CA THR A 61 15.25 0.30 49.71
C THR A 61 16.44 0.37 48.76
N VAL A 62 17.48 -0.43 49.00
CA VAL A 62 18.66 -0.54 48.13
C VAL A 62 18.27 -1.11 46.77
N LEU A 63 17.46 -2.17 46.74
CA LEU A 63 16.94 -2.75 45.50
C LEU A 63 16.11 -1.73 44.72
N SER A 64 15.19 -1.03 45.40
CA SER A 64 14.35 0.02 44.80
C SER A 64 15.17 1.19 44.25
N ALA A 65 16.20 1.62 44.97
CA ALA A 65 17.11 2.67 44.53
C ALA A 65 17.97 2.21 43.33
N HIS A 66 18.41 0.95 43.29
CA HIS A 66 19.13 0.38 42.16
C HIS A 66 18.24 0.22 40.93
N THR A 67 17.01 -0.27 41.08
CA THR A 67 16.05 -0.35 39.97
C THR A 67 15.63 1.03 39.46
N GLY A 68 15.44 2.00 40.36
CA GLY A 68 15.13 3.39 39.99
C GLY A 68 16.27 4.03 39.20
N LYS A 69 17.53 3.87 39.66
CA LYS A 69 18.71 4.36 38.94
C LYS A 69 18.85 3.68 37.57
N LYS A 70 18.69 2.36 37.48
CA LYS A 70 18.77 1.62 36.21
C LYS A 70 17.68 2.06 35.21
N SER A 71 16.49 2.38 35.71
CA SER A 71 15.40 2.93 34.88
C SER A 71 15.71 4.34 34.38
N ASP A 72 16.24 5.21 35.24
CA ASP A 72 16.58 6.60 34.90
C ASP A 72 17.75 6.67 33.89
N THR A 73 18.79 5.84 34.06
CA THR A 73 19.91 5.77 33.10
C THR A 73 19.48 5.20 31.75
N LEU A 74 18.58 4.23 31.72
CA LEU A 74 18.00 3.70 30.49
C LEU A 74 17.14 4.76 29.76
N LEU A 75 16.28 5.47 30.49
CA LEU A 75 15.44 6.54 29.91
C LEU A 75 16.29 7.68 29.34
N ARG A 76 17.39 8.03 30.00
CA ARG A 76 18.37 9.01 29.47
C ARG A 76 19.05 8.49 28.21
N ALA A 77 19.52 7.24 28.20
CA ALA A 77 20.12 6.65 27.00
C ALA A 77 19.13 6.62 25.83
N GLN A 78 17.85 6.29 26.08
CA GLN A 78 16.79 6.34 25.07
C GLN A 78 16.55 7.76 24.55
N SER A 79 16.38 8.75 25.43
CA SER A 79 16.19 10.14 25.02
C SER A 79 17.35 10.67 24.17
N ARG A 80 18.60 10.27 24.48
CA ARG A 80 19.78 10.63 23.67
C ARG A 80 19.74 10.03 22.27
N VAL A 81 19.25 8.79 22.14
CA VAL A 81 19.04 8.16 20.82
C VAL A 81 17.97 8.90 20.02
N GLU A 82 16.87 9.30 20.64
CA GLU A 82 15.80 10.06 19.97
C GLU A 82 16.30 11.42 19.47
N ASP A 83 17.01 12.18 20.32
CA ASP A 83 17.61 13.47 19.95
C ASP A 83 18.55 13.33 18.76
N ALA A 84 19.37 12.29 18.78
CA ALA A 84 20.30 11.94 17.74
C ALA A 84 19.65 11.62 16.40
N MET A 85 18.58 10.83 16.41
CA MET A 85 17.82 10.50 15.21
C MET A 85 17.23 11.77 14.59
N VAL A 86 16.61 12.63 15.41
CA VAL A 86 16.04 13.91 14.97
C VAL A 86 17.11 14.82 14.36
N LEU A 87 18.27 14.94 15.01
CA LEU A 87 19.39 15.73 14.51
C LEU A 87 19.93 15.19 13.19
N PHE A 88 20.14 13.88 13.10
CA PHE A 88 20.60 13.24 11.87
C PHE A 88 19.61 13.46 10.72
N GLU A 89 18.32 13.23 10.96
CA GLU A 89 17.26 13.44 9.96
C GLU A 89 17.23 14.87 9.44
N ALA A 90 17.38 15.86 10.33
CA ALA A 90 17.42 17.26 9.94
C ALA A 90 18.63 17.58 9.04
N HIS A 91 19.81 17.04 9.37
CA HIS A 91 21.02 17.22 8.55
C HIS A 91 20.94 16.46 7.23
N LEU A 92 20.49 15.21 7.25
CA LEU A 92 20.34 14.39 6.06
C LEU A 92 19.32 15.00 5.10
N ALA A 93 18.17 15.46 5.60
CA ALA A 93 17.17 16.14 4.78
C ALA A 93 17.74 17.42 4.14
N LYS A 94 18.60 18.16 4.85
CA LYS A 94 19.28 19.35 4.31
C LYS A 94 20.28 18.98 3.20
N GLU A 95 21.11 17.96 3.42
CA GLU A 95 22.10 17.51 2.44
C GLU A 95 21.42 16.93 1.19
N LEU A 96 20.39 16.09 1.36
CA LEU A 96 19.59 15.54 0.27
C LEU A 96 18.90 16.64 -0.55
N LYS A 97 18.43 17.72 0.09
CA LYS A 97 17.88 18.90 -0.59
C LYS A 97 18.94 19.68 -1.37
N ALA A 98 20.21 19.62 -0.99
CA ALA A 98 21.29 20.30 -1.69
C ALA A 98 21.83 19.51 -2.88
N LEU A 99 21.44 18.23 -3.03
CA LEU A 99 21.90 17.40 -4.14
C LEU A 99 21.33 17.92 -5.46
N SER A 100 22.24 18.16 -6.41
CA SER A 100 21.93 18.47 -7.79
C SER A 100 21.90 17.18 -8.63
N PRO A 101 21.03 17.09 -9.64
CA PRO A 101 21.02 15.95 -10.56
C PRO A 101 22.39 15.79 -11.24
N ALA A 102 22.89 14.57 -11.33
CA ALA A 102 24.10 14.22 -12.07
C ALA A 102 23.87 14.40 -13.60
N PRO A 103 24.94 14.64 -14.39
CA PRO A 103 24.85 14.62 -15.85
C PRO A 103 24.35 13.25 -16.32
N GLY A 104 23.12 13.19 -16.82
CA GLY A 104 22.42 11.93 -17.11
C GLY A 104 21.03 11.82 -16.48
N GLY A 105 20.69 12.70 -15.52
CA GLY A 105 19.31 12.94 -15.08
C GLY A 105 18.91 12.51 -13.67
N GLY A 106 19.77 12.33 -12.67
CA GLY A 106 19.34 11.72 -11.38
C GLY A 106 20.37 11.86 -10.28
N THR A 107 20.03 11.48 -9.05
CA THR A 107 20.98 11.51 -7.91
C THR A 107 21.52 10.10 -7.67
N GLY A 108 22.75 9.83 -8.10
CA GLY A 108 23.31 8.47 -8.02
C GLY A 108 23.57 8.01 -6.58
N GLU A 109 23.66 6.70 -6.35
CA GLU A 109 23.93 6.10 -5.04
C GLU A 109 25.14 6.73 -4.33
N ARG A 110 26.20 7.03 -5.08
CA ARG A 110 27.41 7.69 -4.56
C ARG A 110 27.14 9.09 -3.98
N GLN A 111 26.25 9.87 -4.60
CA GLN A 111 25.90 11.22 -4.13
C GLN A 111 25.07 11.15 -2.85
N ILE A 112 24.18 10.17 -2.74
CA ILE A 112 23.40 9.94 -1.51
C ILE A 112 24.31 9.45 -0.40
N ARG A 113 25.22 8.52 -0.70
CA ARG A 113 26.22 8.07 0.28
C ARG A 113 27.08 9.23 0.78
N GLN A 114 27.51 10.13 -0.11
CA GLN A 114 28.21 11.35 0.29
C GLN A 114 27.34 12.29 1.15
N ALA A 115 26.05 12.42 0.87
CA ALA A 115 25.12 13.19 1.69
C ALA A 115 24.94 12.57 3.08
N VAL A 116 24.84 11.24 3.17
CA VAL A 116 24.82 10.51 4.45
C VAL A 116 26.11 10.74 5.22
N ASP A 117 27.27 10.58 4.58
CA ASP A 117 28.57 10.80 5.21
C ASP A 117 28.70 12.23 5.75
N ARG A 118 28.25 13.24 4.99
CA ARG A 118 28.21 14.64 5.43
C ARG A 118 27.23 14.86 6.58
N ALA A 119 26.06 14.24 6.55
CA ALA A 119 25.09 14.31 7.64
C ALA A 119 25.64 13.70 8.93
N VAL A 120 26.32 12.55 8.85
CA VAL A 120 27.03 11.93 9.98
C VAL A 120 28.15 12.83 10.49
N GLN A 121 28.95 13.42 9.60
CA GLN A 121 30.05 14.34 9.98
C GLN A 121 29.55 15.65 10.61
N ALA A 122 28.36 16.10 10.25
CA ALA A 122 27.74 17.31 10.79
C ALA A 122 27.16 17.12 12.19
N MET A 123 27.03 15.87 12.66
CA MET A 123 26.54 15.61 14.01
C MET A 123 27.54 16.08 15.08
N PRO A 124 27.07 16.51 16.26
CA PRO A 124 27.93 16.86 17.37
C PRO A 124 28.85 15.69 17.75
N ARG A 125 30.14 15.97 17.97
CA ARG A 125 31.08 15.00 18.53
C ARG A 125 30.83 14.83 20.02
N ASP A 126 29.83 14.03 20.37
CA ASP A 126 29.49 13.69 21.75
C ASP A 126 29.86 12.21 22.02
N PRO A 127 30.71 11.90 23.01
CA PRO A 127 31.03 10.50 23.34
C PRO A 127 29.83 9.68 23.81
N ASN A 128 28.73 10.34 24.20
CA ASN A 128 27.49 9.73 24.65
C ASN A 128 26.53 9.40 23.51
N PHE A 129 26.93 9.67 22.27
CA PHE A 129 26.10 9.46 21.10
C PHE A 129 26.93 9.04 19.87
N ALA A 130 26.46 8.06 19.10
CA ALA A 130 26.99 7.72 17.79
C ALA A 130 25.87 7.41 16.80
N ALA A 131 26.03 7.82 15.53
CA ALA A 131 25.30 7.23 14.42
C ALA A 131 26.27 6.65 13.39
N GLU A 132 25.95 5.45 12.95
CA GLU A 132 26.76 4.65 12.04
C GLU A 132 25.90 4.29 10.83
N PHE A 133 26.44 4.50 9.64
CA PHE A 133 25.85 3.98 8.40
C PHE A 133 26.07 2.47 8.34
N GLU A 134 24.98 1.69 8.25
CA GLU A 134 25.07 0.22 8.13
C GLU A 134 24.95 -0.23 6.68
N ASP A 135 23.93 0.23 5.95
CA ASP A 135 23.62 -0.29 4.61
C ASP A 135 22.86 0.72 3.73
N LEU A 136 23.01 0.60 2.41
CA LEU A 136 22.22 1.31 1.41
C LEU A 136 21.87 0.34 0.29
N LYS A 137 20.60 -0.04 0.22
CA LYS A 137 20.06 -0.85 -0.88
C LYS A 137 19.42 0.07 -1.90
N SER A 138 19.90 0.05 -3.14
CA SER A 138 19.35 0.83 -4.25
C SER A 138 18.76 -0.10 -5.32
N THR A 139 17.75 0.38 -6.03
CA THR A 139 16.98 -0.46 -6.99
C THR A 139 16.79 0.20 -8.35
N LEU A 140 16.87 1.53 -8.39
CA LEU A 140 16.95 2.34 -9.61
C LEU A 140 18.23 3.16 -9.58
N ASP A 141 19.24 2.73 -10.32
CA ASP A 141 20.38 3.58 -10.73
C ASP A 141 20.33 3.75 -12.25
N THR A 142 19.19 4.22 -12.77
CA THR A 142 19.03 4.45 -14.22
C THR A 142 19.58 5.79 -14.65
N GLY A 143 20.30 6.49 -13.75
CA GLY A 143 20.76 7.84 -13.97
C GLY A 143 19.64 8.88 -14.02
N VAL A 144 18.36 8.49 -13.87
CA VAL A 144 17.18 9.34 -14.10
C VAL A 144 16.25 9.41 -12.87
N ALA A 145 16.20 8.36 -12.04
CA ALA A 145 15.48 8.35 -10.77
C ALA A 145 16.27 7.56 -9.74
N TYR A 146 16.18 7.94 -8.46
CA TYR A 146 16.78 7.17 -7.37
C TYR A 146 15.70 6.73 -6.40
N SER A 147 15.71 5.44 -6.10
CA SER A 147 14.89 4.85 -5.06
C SER A 147 15.73 3.81 -4.32
N GLY A 148 15.85 4.01 -3.02
CA GLY A 148 16.69 3.18 -2.16
C GLY A 148 16.27 3.24 -0.70
N VAL A 149 16.85 2.33 0.06
CA VAL A 149 16.60 2.17 1.48
C VAL A 149 17.95 2.24 2.20
N LEU A 150 18.06 3.22 3.08
CA LEU A 150 19.22 3.55 3.91
C LEU A 150 19.00 3.02 5.32
N THR A 151 19.90 2.20 5.84
CA THR A 151 19.87 1.75 7.24
C THR A 151 20.97 2.42 8.05
N MET A 152 20.57 3.02 9.17
CA MET A 152 21.44 3.68 10.13
C MET A 152 21.29 3.00 11.50
N LYS A 153 22.40 2.93 12.23
CA LYS A 153 22.42 2.50 13.62
C LYS A 153 22.74 3.69 14.51
N PHE A 154 21.87 3.96 15.47
CA PHE A 154 22.01 5.01 16.47
C PHE A 154 22.29 4.39 17.82
N THR A 155 23.24 4.96 18.55
CA THR A 155 23.69 4.48 19.85
C THR A 155 23.70 5.64 20.81
N GLY A 156 22.92 5.57 21.89
CA GLY A 156 22.94 6.54 22.98
C GLY A 156 23.51 5.89 24.22
N ARG A 157 24.39 6.61 24.91
CA ARG A 157 25.07 6.15 26.12
C ARG A 157 24.80 7.16 27.23
N ASP A 158 24.55 6.65 28.43
CA ASP A 158 24.60 7.47 29.63
C ASP A 158 26.03 7.50 30.21
N ALA A 159 26.36 8.54 30.97
CA ALA A 159 27.67 8.72 31.60
C ALA A 159 28.05 7.56 32.54
N LEU A 160 27.07 6.77 32.99
CA LEU A 160 27.23 5.60 33.86
C LEU A 160 27.33 4.27 33.09
N GLY A 161 27.39 4.30 31.75
CA GLY A 161 27.65 3.13 30.90
C GLY A 161 26.41 2.34 30.46
N SER A 162 25.20 2.84 30.70
CA SER A 162 23.99 2.27 30.07
C SER A 162 23.95 2.65 28.59
N GLU A 163 23.74 1.68 27.71
CA GLU A 163 23.69 1.88 26.26
C GLU A 163 22.31 1.50 25.73
N HIS A 164 21.79 2.28 24.80
CA HIS A 164 20.58 1.99 24.05
C HIS A 164 20.91 2.10 22.56
N VAL A 165 20.65 1.04 21.79
CA VAL A 165 20.96 0.99 20.37
C VAL A 165 19.67 0.81 19.58
N VAL A 166 19.50 1.66 18.57
CA VAL A 166 18.34 1.65 17.67
C VAL A 166 18.82 1.60 16.24
N ARG A 167 18.34 0.63 15.48
CA ARG A 167 18.44 0.63 14.02
C ARG A 167 17.24 1.33 13.42
N ARG A 168 17.49 2.28 12.54
CA ARG A 168 16.46 2.95 11.75
C ARG A 168 16.72 2.80 10.28
N THR A 169 15.69 2.36 9.58
CA THR A 169 15.71 2.24 8.14
C THR A 169 14.92 3.41 7.54
N TYR A 170 15.47 4.05 6.52
CA TYR A 170 14.89 5.18 5.82
C TYR A 170 14.72 4.85 4.34
N ALA A 171 13.55 5.14 3.81
CA ALA A 171 13.33 5.27 2.39
C ALA A 171 13.88 6.59 1.87
N VAL A 172 14.64 6.53 0.79
CA VAL A 172 15.10 7.68 0.03
C VAL A 172 14.61 7.50 -1.39
N SER A 173 13.66 8.33 -1.81
CA SER A 173 13.10 8.24 -3.16
C SER A 173 12.74 9.61 -3.71
N ASN A 174 12.78 9.75 -5.03
CA ASN A 174 12.13 10.84 -5.76
C ASN A 174 10.78 10.41 -6.38
N LEU A 175 10.22 9.29 -5.90
CA LEU A 175 8.92 8.76 -6.32
C LEU A 175 7.84 9.08 -5.26
N PRO A 176 6.56 9.17 -5.65
CA PRO A 176 5.46 9.40 -4.70
C PRO A 176 5.18 8.20 -3.78
N PHE A 177 5.88 7.08 -3.96
CA PHE A 177 5.61 5.77 -3.33
C PHE A 177 6.07 5.66 -1.87
N VAL A 178 6.21 6.78 -1.16
CA VAL A 178 6.79 6.83 0.19
C VAL A 178 5.76 7.02 1.31
N TYR A 179 4.48 7.18 0.95
CA TYR A 179 3.37 7.34 1.89
C TYR A 179 2.32 6.25 1.74
N ALA A 180 1.64 5.95 2.84
CA ALA A 180 0.41 5.15 2.81
C ALA A 180 -0.70 5.90 2.07
N VAL A 181 -0.85 7.19 2.36
CA VAL A 181 -1.88 8.06 1.77
C VAL A 181 -1.27 9.41 1.41
N ALA A 182 -1.36 9.81 0.14
CA ALA A 182 -0.83 11.10 -0.30
C ALA A 182 -1.72 11.85 -1.31
N SER A 183 -1.75 13.19 -1.20
CA SER A 183 -2.44 14.07 -2.18
C SER A 183 -1.78 15.44 -2.33
N GLN A 184 -1.80 15.99 -3.55
CA GLN A 184 -1.52 17.43 -3.79
C GLN A 184 -2.75 18.32 -3.53
N GLY A 185 -3.94 17.73 -3.45
CA GLY A 185 -5.17 18.41 -3.10
C GLY A 185 -5.63 17.94 -1.73
N GLU A 186 -6.91 17.58 -1.61
CA GLU A 186 -7.51 17.24 -0.32
C GLU A 186 -7.37 15.75 0.03
N VAL A 187 -7.24 15.45 1.32
CA VAL A 187 -7.41 14.09 1.84
C VAL A 187 -8.66 14.07 2.68
N ARG A 188 -9.56 13.12 2.42
CA ARG A 188 -10.81 12.93 3.17
C ARG A 188 -10.84 11.54 3.80
N LEU A 189 -10.87 11.51 5.12
CA LEU A 189 -10.96 10.30 5.93
C LEU A 189 -12.35 10.28 6.58
N ASN A 190 -13.28 9.55 5.96
CA ASN A 190 -14.66 9.46 6.40
C ASN A 190 -14.88 8.14 7.16
N GLY A 191 -15.32 8.24 8.40
CA GLY A 191 -15.49 7.12 9.30
C GLY A 191 -14.17 6.64 9.87
N ALA A 192 -14.00 5.32 9.92
CA ALA A 192 -12.93 4.67 10.66
C ALA A 192 -11.94 3.87 9.80
N PRO A 193 -11.36 4.43 8.70
CA PRO A 193 -10.30 3.74 7.99
C PRO A 193 -9.07 3.59 8.90
N PHE A 194 -8.34 2.50 8.73
CA PHE A 194 -7.11 2.22 9.46
C PHE A 194 -5.92 2.43 8.54
N ILE A 195 -4.97 3.27 8.94
CA ILE A 195 -3.81 3.61 8.13
C ILE A 195 -2.56 3.25 8.93
N GLN A 196 -1.79 2.30 8.42
CA GLN A 196 -0.48 1.95 8.95
C GLN A 196 0.60 2.54 8.04
N GLY A 197 1.05 3.76 8.36
CA GLY A 197 2.03 4.51 7.60
C GLY A 197 1.73 6.01 7.59
N ASP A 198 2.61 6.78 6.95
CA ASP A 198 2.51 8.24 6.99
C ASP A 198 1.52 8.78 5.94
N ILE A 199 0.98 9.96 6.26
CA ILE A 199 0.02 10.69 5.42
C ILE A 199 0.62 12.02 4.98
N ALA A 200 0.47 12.36 3.70
CA ALA A 200 0.83 13.67 3.17
C ALA A 200 -0.35 14.32 2.44
N ALA A 201 -0.71 15.55 2.82
CA ALA A 201 -1.66 16.35 2.06
C ALA A 201 -1.14 17.76 1.87
N LYS A 202 -1.05 18.23 0.62
CA LYS A 202 -0.75 19.63 0.35
C LYS A 202 -1.96 20.53 0.53
N GLY A 203 -3.15 20.02 0.21
CA GLY A 203 -4.42 20.66 0.50
C GLY A 203 -4.94 20.32 1.90
N PRO A 204 -6.22 20.65 2.18
CA PRO A 204 -6.82 20.39 3.47
C PRO A 204 -6.98 18.89 3.76
N LEU A 205 -6.82 18.53 5.03
CA LEU A 205 -7.18 17.20 5.55
C LEU A 205 -8.55 17.29 6.21
N TYR A 206 -9.51 16.52 5.72
CA TYR A 206 -10.83 16.36 6.32
C TYR A 206 -10.91 15.02 7.03
N VAL A 207 -11.37 15.06 8.27
CA VAL A 207 -11.69 13.91 9.09
C VAL A 207 -13.14 14.03 9.50
N ASP A 208 -13.93 12.99 9.24
CA ASP A 208 -15.35 12.94 9.60
C ASP A 208 -15.60 11.62 10.32
N LYS A 209 -16.31 11.63 11.45
CA LYS A 209 -16.67 10.40 12.16
C LYS A 209 -17.70 9.53 11.43
N LYS A 210 -18.30 10.06 10.35
CA LYS A 210 -19.30 9.36 9.54
C LYS A 210 -18.68 8.77 8.28
N ALA A 211 -18.74 7.46 8.15
CA ALA A 211 -18.47 6.78 6.90
C ALA A 211 -19.56 7.14 5.88
N LYS A 212 -19.15 7.45 4.65
CA LYS A 212 -20.07 7.68 3.54
C LYS A 212 -20.08 6.45 2.65
N TRP A 213 -21.26 5.92 2.39
CA TRP A 213 -21.46 4.84 1.45
C TRP A 213 -22.27 5.32 0.27
N HIS A 214 -21.83 4.95 -0.92
CA HIS A 214 -22.60 5.14 -2.14
C HIS A 214 -22.99 3.76 -2.63
N GLY A 215 -24.31 3.53 -2.71
CA GLY A 215 -24.86 2.22 -2.99
C GLY A 215 -24.77 1.85 -4.44
N CYS A 216 -23.91 0.88 -4.73
CA CYS A 216 -23.81 0.26 -6.05
C CYS A 216 -23.74 -1.26 -5.84
N SER A 217 -24.77 -1.84 -5.20
CA SER A 217 -24.84 -3.29 -5.01
C SER A 217 -25.09 -4.00 -6.34
N ARG A 218 -24.34 -5.09 -6.58
CA ARG A 218 -24.49 -5.99 -7.75
C ARG A 218 -25.83 -6.72 -7.81
N GLU A 219 -26.63 -6.72 -6.74
CA GLU A 219 -27.85 -7.55 -6.66
C GLU A 219 -29.01 -7.07 -7.54
N GLN A 220 -28.88 -5.94 -8.23
CA GLN A 220 -29.76 -5.62 -9.34
C GLN A 220 -29.06 -5.97 -10.65
N ASN A 221 -29.34 -7.17 -11.17
CA ASN A 221 -29.08 -7.57 -12.56
C ASN A 221 -29.86 -6.72 -13.59
N ASN A 222 -30.24 -5.48 -13.24
CA ASN A 222 -30.80 -4.54 -14.17
C ASN A 222 -29.84 -3.36 -14.35
N LEU A 223 -29.77 -2.95 -15.60
CA LEU A 223 -29.03 -1.82 -16.14
C LEU A 223 -29.37 -0.48 -15.44
N ILE A 224 -30.52 -0.43 -14.75
CA ILE A 224 -31.08 0.75 -14.06
C ILE A 224 -30.42 0.97 -12.70
N GLY A 225 -30.12 -0.07 -11.93
CA GLY A 225 -29.43 0.03 -10.63
C GLY A 225 -28.01 0.58 -10.75
N PHE A 226 -27.30 0.18 -11.79
CA PHE A 226 -25.98 0.74 -12.12
C PHE A 226 -26.08 2.18 -12.68
N LEU A 227 -27.11 2.49 -13.47
CA LEU A 227 -27.36 3.86 -13.95
C LEU A 227 -27.65 4.83 -12.80
N LEU A 228 -28.45 4.40 -11.82
CA LEU A 228 -28.73 5.17 -10.60
C LEU A 228 -27.46 5.38 -9.77
N CYS A 229 -26.57 4.38 -9.70
CA CYS A 229 -25.25 4.52 -9.09
C CYS A 229 -24.37 5.58 -9.81
N LEU A 230 -24.33 5.62 -11.15
CA LEU A 230 -23.60 6.64 -11.91
C LEU A 230 -24.22 8.04 -11.77
N ILE A 231 -25.55 8.13 -11.76
CA ILE A 231 -26.30 9.37 -11.51
C ILE A 231 -26.09 9.85 -10.08
N ASP A 232 -26.03 8.96 -9.08
CA ASP A 232 -25.72 9.31 -7.70
C ASP A 232 -24.28 9.78 -7.53
N HIS A 233 -23.34 9.19 -8.30
CA HIS A 233 -21.93 9.57 -8.30
C HIS A 233 -21.69 10.96 -8.93
N TYR A 234 -22.46 11.33 -9.96
CA TYR A 234 -22.25 12.57 -10.74
C TYR A 234 -23.28 13.69 -10.46
N ILE A 235 -24.48 13.39 -9.98
CA ILE A 235 -25.63 14.33 -9.97
C ILE A 235 -26.26 14.51 -8.58
N LEU A 236 -26.47 13.46 -7.77
CA LEU A 236 -27.37 13.55 -6.60
C LEU A 236 -26.72 13.49 -5.21
N GLY A 237 -25.54 12.88 -5.04
CA GLY A 237 -24.85 12.86 -3.73
C GLY A 237 -25.62 12.12 -2.61
N THR A 238 -26.60 11.29 -2.97
CA THR A 238 -27.47 10.52 -2.05
C THR A 238 -26.77 9.27 -1.55
N GLY A 239 -25.81 9.44 -0.63
CA GLY A 239 -25.17 8.33 0.08
C GLY A 239 -25.74 8.14 1.49
N SER A 240 -25.77 6.89 1.96
CA SER A 240 -26.02 6.61 3.39
C SER A 240 -24.78 6.99 4.19
N THR A 241 -24.99 7.55 5.39
CA THR A 241 -23.91 7.90 6.31
C THR A 241 -24.02 7.09 7.59
N PHE A 242 -22.91 6.50 8.03
CA PHE A 242 -22.85 5.66 9.23
C PHE A 242 -21.86 6.27 10.21
N GLU A 243 -22.26 6.50 11.46
CA GLU A 243 -21.33 6.94 12.49
C GLU A 243 -20.43 5.75 12.89
N SER A 244 -19.19 5.76 12.41
CA SER A 244 -18.23 4.67 12.61
C SER A 244 -17.05 5.02 13.52
N GLY A 245 -16.98 6.28 13.95
CA GLY A 245 -15.87 6.83 14.71
C GLY A 245 -14.80 7.42 13.79
N TYR A 246 -13.68 7.80 14.37
CA TYR A 246 -12.58 8.46 13.67
C TYR A 246 -11.60 7.46 13.04
N PRO A 247 -10.82 7.87 12.03
CA PRO A 247 -9.73 7.07 11.50
C PRO A 247 -8.71 6.75 12.59
N ALA A 248 -8.03 5.62 12.43
CA ALA A 248 -6.92 5.24 13.28
C ALA A 248 -5.62 5.20 12.48
N MET A 249 -4.55 5.73 13.05
CA MET A 249 -3.28 5.89 12.35
C MET A 249 -2.10 5.48 13.23
N GLN A 250 -1.24 4.62 12.70
CA GLN A 250 0.00 4.21 13.36
C GLN A 250 1.09 3.94 12.32
N ARG A 251 2.34 3.83 12.72
CA ARG A 251 3.43 3.32 11.87
C ARG A 251 3.61 1.82 12.08
N ALA A 252 4.42 1.19 11.25
CA ALA A 252 4.67 -0.25 11.34
C ALA A 252 5.36 -0.67 12.65
N ASP A 253 6.10 0.23 13.29
CA ASP A 253 6.73 0.04 14.60
C ASP A 253 5.78 0.34 15.79
N GLY A 254 4.50 0.61 15.52
CA GLY A 254 3.50 0.97 16.52
C GLY A 254 3.58 2.42 17.01
N SER A 255 4.50 3.22 16.49
CA SER A 255 4.58 4.65 16.82
C SER A 255 3.48 5.46 16.13
N ALA A 256 3.31 6.71 16.57
CA ALA A 256 2.42 7.69 15.94
C ALA A 256 2.76 7.90 14.45
N ALA A 257 1.78 7.73 13.56
CA ALA A 257 1.91 8.11 12.15
C ALA A 257 2.19 9.61 12.00
N PHE A 258 3.04 9.97 11.04
CA PHE A 258 3.25 11.37 10.71
C PHE A 258 2.20 11.88 9.74
N ILE A 259 1.69 13.09 10.02
CA ILE A 259 0.79 13.82 9.14
C ILE A 259 1.52 15.05 8.64
N SER A 260 1.91 15.06 7.37
CA SER A 260 2.53 16.20 6.71
C SER A 260 1.45 17.03 6.02
N LEU A 261 1.30 18.29 6.47
CA LEU A 261 0.31 19.23 5.94
C LEU A 261 0.98 20.51 5.48
N GLU A 262 0.90 20.80 4.18
CA GLU A 262 1.48 22.03 3.62
C GLU A 262 0.57 23.23 3.90
N LYS A 263 -0.73 23.09 3.59
CA LYS A 263 -1.76 23.99 4.10
C LYS A 263 -2.14 23.51 5.49
N LYS A 264 -1.94 24.36 6.49
CA LYS A 264 -2.28 24.16 7.92
C LYS A 264 -3.80 24.05 8.18
N ASP A 265 -4.53 23.44 7.26
CA ASP A 265 -5.99 23.34 7.26
C ASP A 265 -6.40 21.90 7.58
N LEU A 266 -6.73 21.67 8.86
CA LEU A 266 -7.35 20.44 9.32
C LEU A 266 -8.84 20.71 9.58
N TYR A 267 -9.71 19.83 9.11
CA TYR A 267 -11.14 19.88 9.40
C TYR A 267 -11.53 18.59 10.10
N ILE A 268 -12.16 18.70 11.28
CA ILE A 268 -12.73 17.56 12.00
C ILE A 268 -14.24 17.81 12.15
N ASP A 269 -15.05 16.92 11.60
CA ASP A 269 -16.52 17.02 11.56
C ASP A 269 -17.01 18.39 11.04
N GLY A 270 -16.32 18.90 10.02
CA GLY A 270 -16.61 20.21 9.39
C GLY A 270 -16.07 21.43 10.16
N THR A 271 -15.54 21.26 11.37
CA THR A 271 -14.89 22.35 12.13
C THR A 271 -13.44 22.49 11.71
N ARG A 272 -13.01 23.70 11.34
CA ARG A 272 -11.61 24.00 10.98
C ARG A 272 -10.76 24.17 12.23
N TYR A 273 -9.58 23.56 12.23
CA TYR A 273 -8.55 23.69 13.25
C TYR A 273 -7.26 24.21 12.59
N ASP A 274 -6.63 25.19 13.22
CA ASP A 274 -5.28 25.66 12.86
C ASP A 274 -4.25 24.94 13.74
N PHE A 275 -3.09 24.63 13.19
CA PHE A 275 -2.00 23.91 13.89
C PHE A 275 -1.39 24.71 15.04
N THR A 276 -1.69 26.00 15.11
CA THR A 276 -1.27 26.89 16.22
C THR A 276 -2.25 26.86 17.40
N ASP A 277 -3.40 26.21 17.26
CA ASP A 277 -4.43 26.23 18.29
C ASP A 277 -4.13 25.21 19.40
N ALA A 278 -4.10 25.67 20.66
CA ALA A 278 -4.03 24.80 21.84
C ALA A 278 -5.23 23.82 21.91
N ASN A 279 -6.30 24.11 21.16
CA ASN A 279 -7.44 23.21 20.99
C ASN A 279 -7.14 22.02 20.07
N LEU A 280 -6.10 22.06 19.25
CA LEU A 280 -5.70 20.93 18.39
C LEU A 280 -5.35 19.70 19.24
N ALA A 281 -4.54 19.90 20.29
CA ALA A 281 -4.22 18.84 21.25
C ALA A 281 -5.46 18.31 21.98
N ARG A 282 -6.47 19.17 22.21
CA ARG A 282 -7.77 18.77 22.78
C ARG A 282 -8.66 18.02 21.78
N ALA A 283 -8.64 18.40 20.51
CA ALA A 283 -9.36 17.69 19.45
C ALA A 283 -8.78 16.28 19.28
N PHE A 284 -7.46 16.13 19.32
CA PHE A 284 -6.79 14.84 19.22
C PHE A 284 -7.02 13.94 20.45
N THR A 285 -7.05 14.49 21.67
CA THR A 285 -7.42 13.71 22.86
C THR A 285 -8.88 13.24 22.86
N HIS A 286 -9.79 13.91 22.13
CA HIS A 286 -11.16 13.42 21.96
C HIS A 286 -11.26 12.30 20.92
N THR A 287 -10.36 12.27 19.93
CA THR A 287 -10.36 11.22 18.90
C THR A 287 -9.72 9.91 19.37
N ASN A 288 -8.85 9.90 20.39
CA ASN A 288 -8.10 8.74 20.93
C ASN A 288 -7.31 7.89 19.91
N THR A 289 -7.37 8.19 18.61
CA THR A 289 -6.85 7.34 17.53
C THR A 289 -6.00 8.08 16.50
N ILE A 290 -5.91 9.41 16.61
CA ILE A 290 -5.11 10.22 15.69
C ILE A 290 -3.96 10.86 16.49
N PRO A 291 -2.70 10.52 16.18
CA PRO A 291 -1.56 11.12 16.85
C PRO A 291 -1.51 12.63 16.62
N ALA A 292 -1.01 13.37 17.62
CA ALA A 292 -0.80 14.80 17.49
C ALA A 292 0.14 15.05 16.28
N PRO A 293 -0.28 15.85 15.29
CA PRO A 293 0.50 16.06 14.09
C PRO A 293 1.79 16.77 14.47
N GLN A 294 2.92 16.12 14.24
CA GLN A 294 4.19 16.80 14.33
C GLN A 294 4.39 17.61 13.06
N ALA A 295 4.47 18.93 13.21
CA ALA A 295 4.79 19.85 12.12
C ALA A 295 6.21 19.56 11.62
N SER A 296 6.36 18.59 10.72
CA SER A 296 7.60 18.38 10.00
C SER A 296 7.79 19.54 9.03
N THR A 297 8.80 20.38 9.29
CA THR A 297 9.26 21.46 8.40
C THR A 297 9.89 20.93 7.11
N VAL A 298 9.94 19.62 6.91
CA VAL A 298 10.29 19.05 5.61
C VAL A 298 9.06 19.18 4.73
N THR A 299 8.96 20.28 3.99
CA THR A 299 8.03 20.42 2.86
C THR A 299 8.43 19.35 1.85
N LYS A 300 7.76 18.19 1.91
CA LYS A 300 8.05 17.04 1.07
C LYS A 300 7.39 17.30 -0.29
N GLN A 301 8.20 17.37 -1.35
CA GLN A 301 7.65 17.56 -2.69
C GLN A 301 6.86 16.31 -3.08
N VAL A 302 5.61 16.53 -3.48
CA VAL A 302 4.73 15.49 -3.98
C VAL A 302 4.86 15.46 -5.50
N PHE A 303 5.32 14.34 -6.05
CA PHE A 303 5.67 14.18 -7.47
C PHE A 303 4.45 13.98 -8.37
N GLN A 304 4.52 14.52 -9.59
CA GLN A 304 3.54 14.27 -10.65
C GLN A 304 4.14 13.33 -11.69
N ILE A 305 3.39 12.29 -12.08
CA ILE A 305 3.72 11.35 -13.15
C ILE A 305 2.82 11.72 -14.33
N ASP A 306 3.38 11.97 -15.52
CA ASP A 306 2.59 12.17 -16.74
C ASP A 306 2.12 10.82 -17.31
N VAL A 307 1.09 10.24 -16.69
CA VAL A 307 0.54 8.93 -17.09
C VAL A 307 -0.02 8.99 -18.51
N GLY A 308 -0.74 10.07 -18.85
CA GLY A 308 -1.25 10.29 -20.20
C GLY A 308 -0.14 10.33 -21.26
N GLY A 309 0.94 11.06 -20.99
CA GLY A 309 2.12 11.13 -21.87
C GLY A 309 2.83 9.78 -22.05
N LEU A 310 2.94 8.98 -20.99
CA LEU A 310 3.48 7.62 -21.07
C LEU A 310 2.65 6.71 -21.99
N VAL A 311 1.34 6.70 -21.79
CA VAL A 311 0.41 5.89 -22.59
C VAL A 311 0.42 6.36 -24.04
N ASP A 312 0.41 7.66 -24.29
CA ASP A 312 0.47 8.22 -25.64
C ASP A 312 1.78 7.91 -26.35
N LYS A 313 2.91 7.97 -25.65
CA LYS A 313 4.22 7.59 -26.19
C LYS A 313 4.21 6.13 -26.61
N ARG A 314 3.79 5.21 -25.75
CA ARG A 314 3.73 3.78 -26.07
C ARG A 314 2.71 3.47 -27.16
N ALA A 315 1.57 4.13 -27.17
CA ALA A 315 0.58 3.99 -28.23
C ALA A 315 1.11 4.44 -29.60
N LYS A 316 1.87 5.54 -29.64
CA LYS A 316 2.53 6.01 -30.88
C LYS A 316 3.60 5.03 -31.37
N GLU A 317 4.41 4.49 -30.47
CA GLU A 317 5.42 3.47 -30.80
C GLU A 317 4.76 2.19 -31.36
N ALA A 318 3.71 1.70 -30.71
CA ALA A 318 2.95 0.54 -31.17
C ALA A 318 2.26 0.79 -32.52
N GLU A 319 1.71 1.99 -32.74
CA GLU A 319 1.11 2.36 -34.02
C GLU A 319 2.13 2.49 -35.13
N ALA A 320 3.29 3.12 -34.88
CA ALA A 320 4.37 3.21 -35.85
C ALA A 320 4.84 1.80 -36.27
N TRP A 321 4.92 0.88 -35.31
CA TRP A 321 5.24 -0.52 -35.56
C TRP A 321 4.17 -1.23 -36.41
N ARG A 322 2.87 -1.06 -36.11
CA ARG A 322 1.77 -1.54 -36.98
C ARG A 322 1.87 -0.98 -38.40
N GLN A 323 2.13 0.31 -38.55
CA GLN A 323 2.25 0.96 -39.86
C GLN A 323 3.45 0.44 -40.66
N GLN A 324 4.58 0.13 -40.00
CA GLN A 324 5.73 -0.51 -40.64
C GLN A 324 5.36 -1.89 -41.20
N ILE A 325 4.63 -2.72 -40.44
CA ILE A 325 4.17 -4.03 -40.89
C ILE A 325 3.21 -3.88 -42.07
N LEU A 326 2.22 -2.99 -41.98
CA LEU A 326 1.29 -2.71 -43.08
C LEU A 326 2.00 -2.22 -44.33
N SER A 327 3.01 -1.36 -44.19
CA SER A 327 3.84 -0.90 -45.31
C SER A 327 4.59 -2.07 -45.94
N CYS A 328 5.15 -2.97 -45.12
CA CYS A 328 5.88 -4.15 -45.60
C CYS A 328 4.96 -5.14 -46.33
N MET A 329 3.75 -5.38 -45.81
CA MET A 329 2.72 -6.21 -46.45
C MET A 329 2.30 -5.65 -47.82
N ASN A 330 2.26 -4.32 -47.94
CA ASN A 330 1.83 -3.66 -49.16
C ASN A 330 2.94 -3.55 -50.22
N ASP A 331 4.21 -3.77 -49.87
CA ASP A 331 5.33 -3.76 -50.82
C ASP A 331 5.16 -4.85 -51.89
N ARG A 332 5.30 -4.44 -53.17
CA ARG A 332 5.19 -5.34 -54.32
C ARG A 332 6.12 -6.55 -54.23
N LYS A 333 7.30 -6.40 -53.62
CA LYS A 333 8.28 -7.50 -53.46
C LYS A 333 7.74 -8.62 -52.56
N ASN A 334 6.88 -8.29 -51.60
CA ASN A 334 6.34 -9.24 -50.63
C ASN A 334 4.99 -9.84 -51.04
N ARG A 335 4.25 -9.17 -51.94
CA ARG A 335 2.93 -9.66 -52.43
C ARG A 335 2.98 -11.06 -53.05
N GLY A 336 4.10 -11.45 -53.67
CA GLY A 336 4.27 -12.79 -54.26
C GLY A 336 4.69 -13.89 -53.28
N ASN A 337 5.12 -13.53 -52.06
CA ASN A 337 5.61 -14.47 -51.05
C ASN A 337 4.53 -14.94 -50.06
N LEU A 338 3.34 -14.32 -50.12
CA LEU A 338 2.15 -14.80 -49.43
C LEU A 338 1.62 -16.04 -50.16
N LYS A 339 2.03 -17.23 -49.69
CA LYS A 339 1.46 -18.47 -50.18
C LYS A 339 0.12 -18.68 -49.46
N HIS A 340 -0.99 -18.54 -50.18
CA HIS A 340 -2.28 -19.01 -49.69
C HIS A 340 -2.21 -20.53 -49.52
N GLY A 341 -2.02 -20.98 -48.28
CA GLY A 341 -2.17 -22.36 -47.89
C GLY A 341 -3.50 -22.54 -47.17
N THR A 342 -4.34 -23.44 -47.64
CA THR A 342 -5.34 -24.08 -46.77
C THR A 342 -4.61 -25.18 -46.00
N GLU A 343 -3.92 -24.84 -44.92
CA GLU A 343 -3.42 -25.85 -43.99
C GLU A 343 -4.60 -26.34 -43.15
N SER A 344 -5.13 -27.52 -43.49
CA SER A 344 -6.07 -28.25 -42.62
C SER A 344 -5.29 -28.79 -41.43
N TYR A 345 -5.48 -28.20 -40.25
CA TYR A 345 -4.96 -28.72 -38.99
C TYR A 345 -5.83 -29.90 -38.51
N ASP A 346 -5.76 -31.05 -39.20
CA ASP A 346 -6.52 -32.27 -38.85
C ASP A 346 -5.78 -33.22 -37.89
N ARG A 347 -4.57 -32.90 -37.44
CA ARG A 347 -3.65 -33.94 -36.93
C ARG A 347 -3.80 -34.34 -35.45
N TYR A 348 -4.86 -33.94 -34.75
CA TYR A 348 -5.03 -34.25 -33.32
C TYR A 348 -6.47 -34.58 -32.88
N PHE A 349 -7.28 -35.29 -33.67
CA PHE A 349 -8.48 -35.92 -33.11
C PHE A 349 -8.88 -37.18 -33.90
N ASP A 350 -8.29 -38.31 -33.51
CA ASP A 350 -8.68 -39.61 -34.04
C ASP A 350 -9.96 -40.07 -33.33
N GLY A 351 -11.11 -39.64 -33.86
CA GLY A 351 -12.41 -40.24 -33.54
C GLY A 351 -13.47 -39.29 -33.00
N ARG A 352 -14.48 -39.08 -33.88
CA ARG A 352 -15.86 -38.61 -33.63
C ARG A 352 -16.09 -37.09 -33.59
N GLY A 353 -16.34 -36.55 -34.78
CA GLY A 353 -17.03 -35.28 -35.01
C GLY A 353 -16.32 -34.47 -36.09
N ALA A 354 -17.02 -34.12 -37.18
CA ALA A 354 -16.48 -33.22 -38.18
C ALA A 354 -16.24 -31.84 -37.55
N ILE A 355 -14.96 -31.46 -37.40
CA ILE A 355 -14.57 -30.12 -36.99
C ILE A 355 -14.70 -29.22 -38.22
N PRO A 356 -15.31 -28.03 -38.12
CA PRO A 356 -15.31 -27.09 -39.24
C PRO A 356 -13.87 -26.67 -39.55
N GLN A 357 -13.47 -26.86 -40.81
CA GLN A 357 -12.15 -26.50 -41.32
C GLN A 357 -11.89 -25.00 -41.16
N LEU A 358 -10.65 -24.66 -40.78
CA LEU A 358 -10.16 -23.29 -40.73
C LEU A 358 -10.14 -22.71 -42.16
N VAL A 359 -10.99 -21.72 -42.43
CA VAL A 359 -10.99 -21.01 -43.71
C VAL A 359 -9.95 -19.89 -43.66
N GLY A 360 -8.80 -20.11 -44.32
CA GLY A 360 -7.91 -19.06 -44.79
C GLY A 360 -6.88 -18.48 -43.79
N VAL A 361 -5.97 -19.30 -43.25
CA VAL A 361 -4.71 -18.79 -42.66
C VAL A 361 -3.66 -18.72 -43.75
N THR A 362 -3.29 -17.51 -44.15
CA THR A 362 -2.19 -17.30 -45.09
C THR A 362 -0.91 -17.11 -44.30
N ARG A 363 0.03 -18.05 -44.45
CA ARG A 363 1.38 -17.91 -43.92
C ARG A 363 2.27 -17.27 -44.98
N GLY A 364 2.88 -16.14 -44.64
CA GLY A 364 3.89 -15.49 -45.48
C GLY A 364 5.16 -15.24 -44.68
N GLU A 365 6.31 -15.50 -45.30
CA GLU A 365 7.58 -14.91 -44.84
C GLU A 365 7.78 -13.62 -45.64
N MET A 366 7.93 -12.51 -44.93
CA MET A 366 8.20 -11.20 -45.51
C MET A 366 9.57 -10.72 -45.08
N ASP A 367 10.33 -10.21 -46.03
CA ASP A 367 11.56 -9.48 -45.76
C ASP A 367 11.22 -8.00 -45.61
N CYS A 368 11.30 -7.50 -44.37
CA CYS A 368 11.00 -6.13 -44.01
C CYS A 368 12.29 -5.35 -43.68
N GLY A 369 13.37 -5.62 -44.42
CA GLY A 369 14.67 -4.97 -44.25
C GLY A 369 15.58 -5.77 -43.32
N ASN A 370 15.81 -5.28 -42.10
CA ASN A 370 16.64 -6.00 -41.13
C ASN A 370 15.85 -7.05 -40.31
N GLU A 371 14.53 -7.11 -40.50
CA GLU A 371 13.63 -8.02 -39.80
C GLU A 371 12.96 -8.96 -40.79
N ARG A 372 12.98 -10.25 -40.50
CA ARG A 372 12.09 -11.22 -41.16
C ARG A 372 10.81 -11.33 -40.35
N ILE A 373 9.67 -11.10 -41.01
CA ILE A 373 8.35 -11.14 -40.40
C ILE A 373 7.60 -12.36 -40.93
N TYR A 374 7.21 -13.26 -40.04
CA TYR A 374 6.30 -14.35 -40.36
C TYR A 374 4.87 -13.91 -40.09
N LEU A 375 4.14 -13.59 -41.13
CA LEU A 375 2.76 -13.12 -41.04
C LEU A 375 1.80 -14.32 -41.08
N TYR A 376 0.89 -14.37 -40.11
CA TYR A 376 -0.30 -15.21 -40.15
C TYR A 376 -1.51 -14.33 -40.35
N TYR A 377 -2.04 -14.32 -41.55
CA TYR A 377 -3.16 -13.48 -41.93
C TYR A 377 -4.42 -14.32 -42.08
N VAL A 378 -5.52 -13.92 -41.42
CA VAL A 378 -6.77 -14.67 -41.36
C VAL A 378 -7.86 -13.97 -42.18
N GLU A 379 -8.26 -14.55 -43.32
CA GLU A 379 -9.08 -13.91 -44.35
C GLU A 379 -10.54 -14.45 -44.41
N SER A 380 -11.37 -14.12 -43.43
CA SER A 380 -12.86 -14.11 -43.47
C SER A 380 -13.66 -15.42 -43.45
N GLY A 381 -14.87 -15.29 -42.89
CA GLY A 381 -15.92 -16.31 -42.73
C GLY A 381 -16.44 -16.26 -41.28
N LEU A 382 -17.76 -16.38 -41.05
CA LEU A 382 -18.34 -16.61 -39.72
C LEU A 382 -17.51 -17.70 -39.03
N LEU A 383 -16.66 -17.31 -38.09
CA LEU A 383 -15.88 -18.28 -37.35
C LEU A 383 -16.90 -19.09 -36.53
N PRO A 384 -16.95 -20.42 -36.66
CA PRO A 384 -17.54 -21.22 -35.58
C PRO A 384 -16.80 -20.83 -34.29
N SER A 385 -17.40 -21.11 -33.13
CA SER A 385 -16.98 -20.70 -31.77
C SER A 385 -15.54 -21.09 -31.33
N ARG A 386 -14.65 -21.42 -32.26
CA ARG A 386 -13.31 -21.93 -32.07
C ARG A 386 -12.40 -21.56 -33.25
N LEU A 387 -11.51 -20.56 -33.04
CA LEU A 387 -10.31 -20.36 -33.85
C LEU A 387 -9.14 -21.00 -33.11
N GLU A 388 -8.55 -22.08 -33.62
CA GLU A 388 -7.39 -22.75 -33.03
C GLU A 388 -6.13 -22.45 -33.87
N ILE A 389 -5.38 -21.40 -33.53
CA ILE A 389 -4.05 -21.16 -34.13
C ILE A 389 -3.02 -21.91 -33.29
N ASN A 390 -2.80 -23.19 -33.58
CA ASN A 390 -1.77 -23.98 -32.93
C ASN A 390 -0.40 -23.69 -33.59
N MET A 391 0.36 -22.75 -33.01
CA MET A 391 1.71 -22.42 -33.47
C MET A 391 2.80 -23.25 -32.78
N SER A 392 2.51 -24.45 -32.28
CA SER A 392 3.51 -25.35 -31.67
C SER A 392 4.62 -25.83 -32.64
N HIS A 393 4.57 -25.42 -33.91
CA HIS A 393 5.68 -25.51 -34.84
C HIS A 393 6.36 -24.15 -35.02
N THR A 394 6.99 -23.66 -33.95
CA THR A 394 8.20 -22.87 -34.14
C THR A 394 9.30 -23.81 -34.55
N ASP A 395 9.61 -23.90 -35.84
CA ASP A 395 11.01 -24.10 -36.20
C ASP A 395 11.77 -22.95 -35.55
N PRO A 396 12.69 -23.22 -34.60
CA PRO A 396 13.54 -22.18 -34.06
C PRO A 396 14.22 -21.53 -35.26
N VAL A 397 14.16 -20.21 -35.34
CA VAL A 397 14.98 -19.44 -36.27
C VAL A 397 16.39 -20.00 -36.16
N GLY A 398 16.91 -20.59 -37.25
CA GLY A 398 18.27 -21.11 -37.27
C GLY A 398 19.23 -20.06 -36.71
N ASN A 399 20.26 -20.51 -35.99
CA ASN A 399 21.18 -19.76 -35.11
C ASN A 399 21.82 -18.44 -35.62
N SER A 400 21.44 -17.89 -36.77
CA SER A 400 22.08 -16.72 -37.39
C SER A 400 21.13 -15.57 -37.78
N GLY A 401 19.81 -15.65 -37.54
CA GLY A 401 18.87 -14.58 -37.91
C GLY A 401 18.22 -13.85 -36.73
N THR A 402 18.30 -12.52 -36.68
CA THR A 402 17.56 -11.63 -35.75
C THR A 402 16.09 -11.45 -36.17
N GLY A 403 15.43 -12.49 -36.67
CA GLY A 403 14.05 -12.42 -37.16
C GLY A 403 13.06 -12.19 -36.03
N ARG A 404 12.12 -11.26 -36.24
CA ARG A 404 11.04 -10.94 -35.30
C ARG A 404 9.75 -11.58 -35.81
N THR A 405 9.24 -12.59 -35.11
CA THR A 405 7.96 -13.19 -35.49
C THR A 405 6.82 -12.27 -35.08
N VAL A 406 5.87 -11.99 -35.98
CA VAL A 406 4.71 -11.15 -35.69
C VAL A 406 3.43 -11.79 -36.22
N VAL A 407 2.51 -12.12 -35.32
CA VAL A 407 1.15 -12.55 -35.70
C VAL A 407 0.29 -11.31 -35.88
N TYR A 408 -0.25 -11.09 -37.08
CA TYR A 408 -1.09 -9.93 -37.40
C TYR A 408 -2.49 -10.37 -37.78
N ILE A 409 -3.46 -10.05 -36.92
CA ILE A 409 -4.88 -10.34 -37.11
C ILE A 409 -5.55 -9.03 -37.52
N ASN A 410 -6.10 -8.95 -38.72
CA ASN A 410 -6.66 -7.71 -39.28
C ASN A 410 -8.12 -7.41 -38.89
N ARG A 411 -8.58 -8.00 -37.78
CA ARG A 411 -9.99 -8.04 -37.34
C ARG A 411 -10.07 -8.39 -35.86
N ASP A 412 -11.29 -8.54 -35.37
CA ASP A 412 -11.56 -9.03 -34.01
C ASP A 412 -11.03 -10.46 -33.80
N LEU A 413 -10.31 -10.67 -32.70
CA LEU A 413 -9.86 -11.97 -32.22
C LEU A 413 -10.71 -12.38 -31.02
N THR A 414 -11.53 -13.41 -31.17
CA THR A 414 -12.22 -14.05 -30.03
C THR A 414 -11.64 -15.44 -29.78
N ILE A 415 -11.22 -15.67 -28.54
CA ILE A 415 -10.72 -16.95 -28.05
C ILE A 415 -11.69 -17.45 -26.97
N SER A 416 -12.31 -18.61 -27.19
CA SER A 416 -13.28 -19.19 -26.27
C SER A 416 -12.87 -20.61 -25.86
N ALA A 417 -13.03 -20.95 -24.58
CA ALA A 417 -12.73 -22.28 -24.04
C ALA A 417 -13.96 -23.21 -23.94
N GLU A 418 -15.05 -22.92 -24.68
CA GLU A 418 -16.35 -23.64 -24.61
C GLU A 418 -16.25 -25.17 -24.61
N TYR A 419 -15.27 -25.74 -25.31
CA TYR A 419 -15.16 -27.19 -25.48
C TYR A 419 -13.97 -27.81 -24.75
N PHE A 420 -12.84 -27.11 -24.62
CA PHE A 420 -11.60 -27.58 -23.98
C PHE A 420 -10.80 -26.39 -23.45
N PRO A 421 -9.97 -26.54 -22.40
CA PRO A 421 -9.01 -25.51 -22.05
C PRO A 421 -7.98 -25.40 -23.17
N VAL A 422 -7.91 -24.23 -23.81
CA VAL A 422 -6.99 -24.01 -24.94
C VAL A 422 -5.92 -23.00 -24.54
N VAL A 423 -4.66 -23.41 -24.68
CA VAL A 423 -3.49 -22.54 -24.56
C VAL A 423 -3.09 -22.11 -25.97
N TYR A 424 -3.11 -20.80 -26.21
CA TYR A 424 -2.67 -20.15 -27.43
C TYR A 424 -1.33 -19.52 -27.20
N SER A 425 -0.28 -20.10 -27.77
CA SER A 425 1.08 -19.58 -27.64
C SER A 425 1.52 -18.86 -28.92
N VAL A 426 1.70 -17.55 -28.81
CA VAL A 426 2.29 -16.67 -29.81
C VAL A 426 3.78 -16.53 -29.56
N HIS A 427 4.58 -17.22 -30.36
CA HIS A 427 6.03 -17.05 -30.35
C HIS A 427 6.42 -15.82 -31.15
N GLY A 428 6.32 -14.65 -30.53
CA GLY A 428 6.61 -13.37 -31.14
C GLY A 428 5.69 -12.30 -30.63
N ASP A 429 5.60 -11.20 -31.37
CA ASP A 429 4.65 -10.14 -31.10
C ASP A 429 3.27 -10.49 -31.70
N LEU A 430 2.19 -9.98 -31.10
CA LEU A 430 0.81 -10.13 -31.55
C LEU A 430 0.20 -8.76 -31.84
N ILE A 431 -0.38 -8.58 -33.02
CA ILE A 431 -1.17 -7.40 -33.38
C ILE A 431 -2.59 -7.85 -33.71
N VAL A 432 -3.57 -7.23 -33.05
CA VAL A 432 -5.00 -7.41 -33.31
C VAL A 432 -5.56 -6.06 -33.77
N ASP A 433 -5.90 -5.98 -35.04
CA ASP A 433 -6.51 -4.81 -35.67
C ASP A 433 -8.04 -4.84 -35.53
N GLY A 434 -8.50 -4.92 -34.29
CA GLY A 434 -9.89 -5.08 -33.90
C GLY A 434 -9.99 -5.36 -32.40
N ASP A 435 -11.10 -5.92 -31.98
CA ASP A 435 -11.36 -6.28 -30.59
C ASP A 435 -10.68 -7.60 -30.22
N LEU A 436 -10.11 -7.70 -29.02
CA LEU A 436 -9.58 -8.95 -28.46
C LEU A 436 -10.49 -9.43 -27.32
N THR A 437 -11.13 -10.57 -27.51
CA THR A 437 -11.99 -11.20 -26.50
C THR A 437 -11.43 -12.55 -26.07
N LEU A 438 -11.22 -12.75 -24.77
CA LEU A 438 -10.92 -14.06 -24.16
C LEU A 438 -12.14 -14.45 -23.32
N LYS A 439 -12.73 -15.62 -23.55
CA LYS A 439 -13.98 -16.02 -22.89
C LYS A 439 -13.90 -17.42 -22.28
N CYS A 440 -14.15 -17.53 -20.98
CA CYS A 440 -14.34 -18.82 -20.34
C CYS A 440 -15.62 -19.52 -20.83
N SER A 441 -15.59 -20.84 -20.77
CA SER A 441 -16.76 -21.67 -20.93
C SER A 441 -17.72 -21.55 -19.73
N LYS A 442 -18.96 -22.01 -19.94
CA LYS A 442 -19.97 -22.09 -18.86
C LYS A 442 -19.58 -23.00 -17.70
N ASP A 443 -18.71 -23.98 -17.95
CA ASP A 443 -18.18 -24.89 -16.94
C ASP A 443 -16.88 -24.39 -16.28
N GLY A 444 -16.51 -23.12 -16.50
CA GLY A 444 -15.42 -22.45 -15.79
C GLY A 444 -14.03 -22.73 -16.35
N ARG A 445 -13.91 -23.35 -17.53
CA ARG A 445 -12.63 -23.50 -18.23
C ARG A 445 -12.32 -22.21 -18.96
N CYS A 446 -11.10 -21.74 -18.86
CA CYS A 446 -10.73 -20.45 -19.41
C CYS A 446 -9.58 -20.58 -20.41
N PRO A 447 -9.58 -19.79 -21.49
CA PRO A 447 -8.49 -19.81 -22.45
C PRO A 447 -7.22 -19.18 -21.85
N ARG A 448 -6.06 -19.58 -22.36
CA ARG A 448 -4.79 -18.94 -22.04
C ARG A 448 -4.20 -18.36 -23.31
N LEU A 449 -3.90 -17.07 -23.33
CA LEU A 449 -3.13 -16.42 -24.39
C LEU A 449 -1.74 -16.12 -23.85
N GLN A 450 -0.73 -16.76 -24.42
CA GLN A 450 0.66 -16.56 -24.09
C GLN A 450 1.38 -15.96 -25.29
N THR A 451 2.10 -14.86 -25.12
CA THR A 451 2.97 -14.29 -26.15
C THR A 451 4.41 -14.27 -25.64
N THR A 452 5.41 -14.45 -26.50
CA THR A 452 6.82 -14.22 -26.13
C THR A 452 7.28 -12.79 -26.39
N GLY A 453 6.53 -12.04 -27.21
CA GLY A 453 6.73 -10.63 -27.51
C GLY A 453 5.58 -9.74 -27.02
N ASN A 454 5.47 -8.55 -27.61
CA ASN A 454 4.50 -7.52 -27.27
C ASN A 454 3.12 -7.78 -27.86
N VAL A 455 2.10 -7.16 -27.28
CA VAL A 455 0.72 -7.25 -27.78
C VAL A 455 0.21 -5.86 -28.12
N TYR A 456 -0.35 -5.68 -29.31
CA TYR A 456 -1.00 -4.44 -29.69
C TYR A 456 -2.42 -4.71 -30.16
N VAL A 457 -3.40 -4.08 -29.52
CA VAL A 457 -4.83 -4.20 -29.85
C VAL A 457 -5.36 -2.83 -30.23
N THR A 458 -5.97 -2.69 -31.42
CA THR A 458 -6.54 -1.41 -31.91
C THR A 458 -7.99 -1.18 -31.52
N GLY A 459 -8.67 -2.23 -31.02
CA GLY A 459 -10.03 -2.19 -30.50
C GLY A 459 -10.13 -2.41 -28.98
N LYS A 460 -11.31 -2.86 -28.53
CA LYS A 460 -11.60 -3.18 -27.14
C LYS A 460 -10.92 -4.49 -26.74
N VAL A 461 -10.53 -4.59 -25.47
CA VAL A 461 -10.13 -5.85 -24.85
C VAL A 461 -11.19 -6.26 -23.83
N ASP A 462 -11.71 -7.48 -23.97
CA ASP A 462 -12.63 -8.10 -23.03
C ASP A 462 -12.07 -9.47 -22.61
N ILE A 463 -11.57 -9.57 -21.39
CA ILE A 463 -11.02 -10.82 -20.87
C ILE A 463 -11.96 -11.30 -19.79
N GLU A 464 -12.76 -12.32 -20.09
CA GLU A 464 -13.63 -13.01 -19.15
C GLU A 464 -12.98 -14.34 -18.77
N GLY A 465 -12.11 -14.26 -17.77
CA GLY A 465 -11.31 -15.32 -17.21
C GLY A 465 -10.31 -15.97 -18.17
N GLY A 466 -9.18 -16.38 -17.63
CA GLY A 466 -8.09 -16.93 -18.42
C GLY A 466 -6.74 -16.35 -18.06
N ASN A 467 -5.71 -16.93 -18.64
CA ASN A 467 -4.33 -16.53 -18.35
C ASN A 467 -3.82 -15.71 -19.51
N LEU A 468 -3.35 -14.49 -19.24
CA LEU A 468 -2.73 -13.62 -20.23
C LEU A 468 -1.25 -13.47 -19.87
N ASP A 469 -0.39 -14.20 -20.58
CA ASP A 469 1.05 -14.08 -20.43
C ASP A 469 1.58 -13.18 -21.54
N ILE A 470 1.94 -11.94 -21.20
CA ILE A 470 2.53 -11.02 -22.18
C ILE A 470 4.05 -11.06 -22.04
N GLY A 471 4.67 -11.67 -23.04
CA GLY A 471 6.10 -11.70 -23.23
C GLY A 471 6.87 -12.64 -22.30
N SER A 472 8.17 -12.76 -22.57
CA SER A 472 9.12 -13.53 -21.74
C SER A 472 10.02 -12.65 -20.88
N GLY A 473 9.84 -11.32 -20.95
CA GLY A 473 10.74 -10.35 -20.33
C GLY A 473 10.01 -9.18 -19.65
N PRO A 474 10.71 -8.43 -18.78
CA PRO A 474 10.13 -7.30 -18.07
C PRO A 474 9.87 -6.08 -18.96
N ASP A 475 10.38 -6.08 -20.20
CA ASP A 475 10.20 -4.98 -21.17
C ASP A 475 9.02 -5.23 -22.12
N SER A 476 8.37 -6.38 -22.00
CA SER A 476 7.20 -6.73 -22.78
C SER A 476 6.01 -5.87 -22.38
N TRP A 477 5.22 -5.48 -23.36
CA TRP A 477 4.07 -4.61 -23.13
C TRP A 477 2.86 -5.04 -23.93
N MET A 478 1.69 -4.68 -23.41
CA MET A 478 0.43 -4.69 -24.14
C MET A 478 -0.08 -3.27 -24.26
N VAL A 479 -0.40 -2.83 -25.47
CA VAL A 479 -1.07 -1.55 -25.73
C VAL A 479 -2.49 -1.83 -26.19
N ILE A 480 -3.46 -1.22 -25.50
CA ILE A 480 -4.87 -1.23 -25.86
C ILE A 480 -5.24 0.17 -26.32
N ARG A 481 -5.36 0.31 -27.64
CA ARG A 481 -5.83 1.54 -28.26
C ARG A 481 -7.33 1.40 -28.44
N LYS A 482 -8.11 2.31 -27.86
CA LYS A 482 -9.53 2.39 -28.21
C LYS A 482 -9.65 2.90 -29.65
N SER A 483 -10.47 2.20 -30.45
CA SER A 483 -10.88 2.64 -31.77
C SER A 483 -11.49 4.05 -31.67
N PRO A 484 -11.11 5.01 -32.52
CA PRO A 484 -11.82 6.29 -32.60
C PRO A 484 -13.27 5.97 -32.89
N GLN A 485 -14.16 6.27 -31.93
CA GLN A 485 -15.60 6.18 -32.13
C GLN A 485 -15.92 6.83 -33.47
N GLY A 486 -16.46 6.04 -34.39
CA GLY A 486 -16.88 6.52 -35.70
C GLY A 486 -17.75 7.77 -35.52
N ILE A 487 -17.57 8.71 -36.44
CA ILE A 487 -18.19 10.05 -36.54
C ILE A 487 -19.73 10.08 -36.39
N PHE A 488 -20.41 8.94 -36.25
CA PHE A 488 -21.87 8.81 -36.21
C PHE A 488 -22.57 9.10 -34.87
N GLN A 489 -21.88 9.39 -33.76
CA GLN A 489 -22.56 9.84 -32.52
C GLN A 489 -22.80 11.36 -32.43
N LYS A 490 -22.47 12.15 -33.45
CA LYS A 490 -22.79 13.59 -33.47
C LYS A 490 -24.22 13.94 -33.93
N LEU A 491 -25.07 12.97 -34.26
CA LEU A 491 -26.47 13.19 -34.64
C LEU A 491 -27.42 12.29 -33.85
N GLY A 492 -27.58 12.60 -32.57
CA GLY A 492 -28.56 11.96 -31.67
C GLY A 492 -29.26 12.97 -30.76
N TRP A 493 -29.65 14.14 -31.29
CA TRP A 493 -30.58 15.05 -30.62
C TRP A 493 -32.00 14.55 -30.84
N LEU A 494 -32.60 13.85 -29.86
CA LEU A 494 -33.98 14.03 -29.37
C LEU A 494 -34.31 12.95 -28.32
N ILE A 495 -34.20 13.33 -27.04
CA ILE A 495 -35.07 12.99 -25.88
C ILE A 495 -35.60 11.53 -25.74
N GLY A 496 -34.87 10.51 -26.19
CA GLY A 496 -35.29 9.10 -26.06
C GLY A 496 -34.41 8.20 -25.21
N ASP A 497 -33.11 8.50 -25.09
CA ASP A 497 -32.14 7.44 -24.77
C ASP A 497 -30.99 7.89 -23.86
N LEU A 498 -31.32 8.50 -22.71
CA LEU A 498 -30.33 8.68 -21.64
C LEU A 498 -29.83 7.32 -21.12
N VAL A 499 -30.70 6.30 -21.11
CA VAL A 499 -30.34 4.92 -20.76
C VAL A 499 -29.43 4.33 -21.83
N THR A 500 -29.81 4.35 -23.12
CA THR A 500 -28.96 3.76 -24.18
C THR A 500 -27.63 4.51 -24.40
N PHE A 501 -27.59 5.82 -24.17
CA PHE A 501 -26.35 6.61 -24.17
C PHE A 501 -25.42 6.22 -23.01
N LEU A 502 -25.96 6.03 -21.80
CA LEU A 502 -25.18 5.64 -20.62
C LEU A 502 -24.80 4.15 -20.63
N THR A 503 -25.61 3.29 -21.24
CA THR A 503 -25.36 1.84 -21.32
C THR A 503 -24.42 1.50 -22.46
N GLY A 504 -24.45 2.30 -23.53
CA GLY A 504 -23.41 2.30 -24.56
C GLY A 504 -22.04 2.71 -24.03
N LEU A 505 -21.95 3.59 -23.03
CA LEU A 505 -20.67 3.99 -22.42
C LEU A 505 -20.07 2.87 -21.54
N TYR A 506 -20.90 2.12 -20.80
CA TYR A 506 -20.43 1.03 -19.93
C TYR A 506 -20.00 -0.24 -20.70
N ASP A 507 -20.67 -0.55 -21.81
CA ASP A 507 -20.30 -1.75 -22.59
C ASP A 507 -19.05 -1.53 -23.46
N GLN A 508 -18.68 -0.25 -23.67
CA GLN A 508 -17.53 0.18 -24.45
C GLN A 508 -16.22 0.30 -23.66
N THR A 509 -16.23 0.19 -22.33
CA THR A 509 -14.98 0.18 -21.56
C THR A 509 -14.33 -1.21 -21.62
N PRO A 510 -13.03 -1.32 -21.88
CA PRO A 510 -12.26 -2.54 -21.67
C PRO A 510 -12.56 -3.18 -20.30
N LYS A 511 -12.89 -4.48 -20.32
CA LYS A 511 -13.21 -5.28 -19.14
C LYS A 511 -12.13 -6.34 -18.97
N ILE A 512 -11.50 -6.38 -17.81
CA ILE A 512 -10.51 -7.40 -17.46
C ILE A 512 -11.04 -8.11 -16.23
N ARG A 513 -11.59 -9.30 -16.41
CA ARG A 513 -12.25 -10.11 -15.38
C ARG A 513 -11.52 -11.43 -15.23
N ASN A 514 -11.18 -11.82 -14.00
CA ASN A 514 -10.54 -13.13 -13.73
C ASN A 514 -9.29 -13.40 -14.58
N ALA A 515 -8.57 -12.35 -14.97
CA ALA A 515 -7.41 -12.47 -15.85
C ALA A 515 -6.15 -12.69 -15.01
N GLU A 516 -5.44 -13.78 -15.25
CA GLU A 516 -4.14 -14.00 -14.61
C GLU A 516 -3.04 -13.42 -15.50
N MET A 517 -2.59 -12.20 -15.18
CA MET A 517 -1.45 -11.60 -15.83
C MET A 517 -0.16 -11.99 -15.10
N TYR A 518 0.81 -12.53 -15.83
CA TYR A 518 2.06 -12.98 -15.24
C TYR A 518 3.25 -12.06 -15.56
N TRP A 519 3.29 -11.39 -16.72
CA TRP A 519 4.44 -10.58 -17.15
C TRP A 519 3.97 -9.37 -17.95
N GLY A 520 4.84 -8.37 -18.04
CA GLY A 520 4.68 -7.20 -18.89
C GLY A 520 3.96 -6.01 -18.26
N ASN A 521 3.96 -4.89 -18.99
CA ASN A 521 3.25 -3.67 -18.64
C ASN A 521 2.02 -3.50 -19.53
N LEU A 522 0.91 -3.04 -18.97
CA LEU A 522 -0.32 -2.78 -19.70
C LEU A 522 -0.48 -1.26 -19.89
N TYR A 523 -0.69 -0.82 -21.12
CA TYR A 523 -0.94 0.57 -21.48
C TYR A 523 -2.32 0.69 -22.12
N ILE A 524 -3.25 1.36 -21.44
CA ILE A 524 -4.65 1.47 -21.84
C ILE A 524 -4.94 2.93 -22.18
N ASN A 525 -5.25 3.21 -23.44
CA ASN A 525 -5.50 4.57 -23.92
C ASN A 525 -6.91 5.10 -23.59
N ASP A 526 -7.69 4.33 -22.83
CA ASP A 526 -9.02 4.71 -22.34
C ASP A 526 -9.20 4.22 -20.89
N SER A 527 -10.42 4.24 -20.39
CA SER A 527 -10.82 3.77 -19.07
C SER A 527 -10.79 2.24 -19.00
N VAL A 528 -10.64 1.67 -17.82
CA VAL A 528 -10.62 0.23 -17.62
C VAL A 528 -11.49 -0.17 -16.43
N HIS A 529 -12.19 -1.29 -16.57
CA HIS A 529 -12.84 -1.97 -15.46
C HIS A 529 -12.10 -3.28 -15.18
N ILE A 530 -11.46 -3.37 -14.02
CA ILE A 530 -10.75 -4.56 -13.57
C ILE A 530 -11.61 -5.23 -12.50
N GLU A 531 -11.99 -6.48 -12.77
CA GLU A 531 -12.75 -7.30 -11.85
C GLU A 531 -12.01 -8.59 -11.47
N ASN A 532 -12.13 -8.99 -10.21
CA ASN A 532 -11.55 -10.23 -9.69
C ASN A 532 -10.01 -10.30 -9.79
N SER A 533 -9.45 -11.51 -9.87
CA SER A 533 -8.01 -11.73 -9.84
C SER A 533 -7.35 -11.16 -11.09
N PHE A 534 -6.37 -10.28 -10.91
CA PHE A 534 -5.58 -9.68 -12.00
C PHE A 534 -4.18 -10.31 -12.15
N LEU A 535 -3.70 -11.04 -11.14
CA LEU A 535 -2.37 -11.67 -11.17
C LEU A 535 -2.45 -13.20 -11.03
N GLY A 536 -1.69 -13.88 -11.88
CA GLY A 536 -1.50 -15.33 -11.83
C GLY A 536 -0.55 -15.77 -10.72
N SER A 537 -0.68 -17.02 -10.27
CA SER A 537 0.16 -17.55 -9.21
C SER A 537 1.57 -17.90 -9.65
N VAL A 538 2.57 -17.38 -8.93
CA VAL A 538 3.98 -17.64 -9.21
C VAL A 538 4.53 -18.52 -8.08
N THR A 539 4.89 -19.75 -8.42
CA THR A 539 5.40 -20.75 -7.46
C THR A 539 6.79 -20.41 -6.90
N ASN A 540 7.51 -19.45 -7.50
CA ASN A 540 8.83 -19.02 -7.04
C ASN A 540 8.89 -17.49 -6.89
N LYS A 541 9.06 -17.04 -5.64
CA LYS A 541 9.15 -15.63 -5.25
C LYS A 541 10.23 -14.83 -5.99
N GLN A 542 11.31 -15.46 -6.46
CA GLN A 542 12.36 -14.77 -7.25
C GLN A 542 11.87 -14.28 -8.62
N PHE A 543 10.76 -14.82 -9.14
CA PHE A 543 10.14 -14.41 -10.41
C PHE A 543 8.89 -13.53 -10.22
N ALA A 544 8.53 -13.20 -8.97
CA ALA A 544 7.39 -12.37 -8.61
C ALA A 544 7.66 -10.88 -8.90
N LYS A 545 7.86 -10.53 -10.17
CA LYS A 545 8.12 -9.14 -10.59
C LYS A 545 6.85 -8.29 -10.45
N PRO A 546 6.95 -6.98 -10.17
CA PRO A 546 5.77 -6.13 -10.21
C PRO A 546 5.15 -6.06 -11.60
N VAL A 547 3.83 -5.84 -11.64
CA VAL A 547 3.08 -5.56 -12.89
C VAL A 547 2.60 -4.12 -12.85
N ALA A 548 2.79 -3.40 -13.95
CA ALA A 548 2.35 -2.02 -14.08
C ALA A 548 1.19 -1.91 -15.07
N VAL A 549 0.15 -1.18 -14.69
CA VAL A 549 -1.01 -0.87 -15.51
C VAL A 549 -1.12 0.64 -15.59
N TYR A 550 -0.91 1.19 -16.79
CA TYR A 550 -1.01 2.60 -17.10
C TYR A 550 -2.31 2.86 -17.85
N VAL A 551 -3.16 3.72 -17.31
CA VAL A 551 -4.52 3.98 -17.81
C VAL A 551 -4.66 5.47 -18.11
N LYS A 552 -5.00 5.83 -19.34
CA LYS A 552 -5.29 7.23 -19.69
C LYS A 552 -6.69 7.67 -19.25
N GLY A 553 -7.63 6.73 -19.15
CA GLY A 553 -8.98 6.97 -18.66
C GLY A 553 -9.13 6.85 -17.14
N ASP A 554 -10.38 6.62 -16.72
CA ASP A 554 -10.73 6.27 -15.34
C ASP A 554 -10.47 4.76 -15.11
N ALA A 555 -10.08 4.36 -13.90
CA ALA A 555 -9.93 2.96 -13.53
C ALA A 555 -10.90 2.55 -12.42
N TYR A 556 -11.65 1.48 -12.67
CA TYR A 556 -12.64 0.93 -11.74
C TYR A 556 -12.15 -0.45 -11.26
N LEU A 557 -12.09 -0.64 -9.95
CA LEU A 557 -11.61 -1.85 -9.27
C LEU A 557 -12.76 -2.48 -8.47
N ASP A 558 -13.42 -3.47 -9.05
CA ASP A 558 -14.56 -4.18 -8.46
C ASP A 558 -14.20 -5.63 -8.14
N ASN A 559 -14.38 -6.08 -6.90
CA ASN A 559 -13.93 -7.40 -6.44
C ASN A 559 -12.45 -7.72 -6.79
N PHE A 560 -11.62 -6.69 -6.97
CA PHE A 560 -10.24 -6.77 -7.42
C PHE A 560 -9.36 -7.50 -6.40
N THR A 561 -8.70 -8.58 -6.81
CA THR A 561 -7.70 -9.30 -6.00
C THR A 561 -6.41 -9.50 -6.77
N ASN A 562 -5.30 -9.61 -6.06
CA ASN A 562 -4.04 -10.07 -6.62
C ASN A 562 -3.54 -11.39 -5.97
N LYS A 563 -4.44 -12.08 -5.24
CA LYS A 563 -4.14 -13.30 -4.46
C LYS A 563 -2.91 -13.10 -3.57
N TYR A 564 -2.91 -12.03 -2.78
CA TYR A 564 -1.80 -11.61 -1.92
C TYR A 564 -1.10 -12.78 -1.20
N ASP A 565 -1.87 -13.62 -0.49
CA ASP A 565 -1.36 -14.73 0.32
C ASP A 565 -0.67 -15.84 -0.50
N GLN A 566 -0.89 -15.88 -1.81
CA GLN A 566 -0.34 -16.92 -2.71
C GLN A 566 0.81 -16.40 -3.57
N ASN A 567 0.84 -15.10 -3.87
CA ASN A 567 1.66 -14.56 -4.96
C ASN A 567 2.64 -13.46 -4.51
N GLU A 568 2.33 -12.71 -3.43
CA GLU A 568 3.10 -11.55 -2.92
C GLU A 568 3.47 -10.48 -3.97
N ARG A 569 2.86 -10.51 -5.18
CA ARG A 569 3.22 -9.61 -6.27
C ARG A 569 2.53 -8.27 -6.16
N THR A 570 3.32 -7.22 -6.35
CA THR A 570 2.82 -5.85 -6.40
C THR A 570 2.18 -5.52 -7.75
N VAL A 571 0.98 -4.93 -7.70
CA VAL A 571 0.37 -4.23 -8.84
C VAL A 571 0.59 -2.72 -8.68
N TYR A 572 1.14 -2.07 -9.68
CA TYR A 572 1.12 -0.61 -9.80
C TYR A 572 0.05 -0.20 -10.79
N LEU A 573 -1.01 0.43 -10.31
CA LEU A 573 -2.08 0.98 -11.15
C LEU A 573 -1.94 2.50 -11.19
N LEU A 574 -1.59 3.03 -12.36
CA LEU A 574 -1.44 4.46 -12.59
C LEU A 574 -2.49 4.95 -13.57
N ALA A 575 -3.33 5.89 -13.17
CA ALA A 575 -4.38 6.46 -13.99
C ALA A 575 -4.19 7.97 -14.21
N GLU A 576 -4.39 8.44 -15.44
CA GLU A 576 -4.43 9.88 -15.74
C GLU A 576 -5.72 10.52 -15.22
N ARG A 577 -6.83 9.77 -15.21
CA ARG A 577 -8.08 10.17 -14.57
C ARG A 577 -8.32 9.38 -13.29
N ASN A 578 -9.55 9.25 -12.83
CA ASN A 578 -9.86 8.83 -11.46
C ASN A 578 -9.63 7.33 -11.23
N ILE A 579 -9.42 6.95 -9.97
CA ILE A 579 -9.42 5.55 -9.51
C ILE A 579 -10.54 5.34 -8.50
N TYR A 580 -11.37 4.33 -8.72
CA TYR A 580 -12.45 3.95 -7.82
C TYR A 580 -12.33 2.48 -7.42
N MET A 581 -12.42 2.18 -6.13
CA MET A 581 -12.39 0.82 -5.62
C MET A 581 -13.58 0.57 -4.68
N PHE A 582 -14.45 -0.36 -5.07
CA PHE A 582 -15.72 -0.64 -4.40
C PHE A 582 -16.10 -2.11 -4.54
N ASN A 583 -17.02 -2.61 -3.71
CA ASN A 583 -17.50 -4.00 -3.73
C ASN A 583 -16.40 -5.07 -3.67
N ASN A 584 -15.30 -4.76 -2.99
CA ASN A 584 -14.19 -5.69 -2.84
C ASN A 584 -14.43 -6.55 -1.60
N ASN A 585 -14.58 -7.87 -1.78
CA ASN A 585 -14.84 -8.76 -0.65
C ASN A 585 -16.12 -8.36 0.11
N GLU A 586 -17.19 -8.21 -0.67
CA GLU A 586 -18.49 -7.67 -0.24
C GLU A 586 -19.08 -8.46 0.94
N PHE A 587 -19.43 -7.76 2.03
CA PHE A 587 -20.05 -8.32 3.24
C PHE A 587 -19.27 -9.47 3.93
N GLN A 588 -18.04 -9.74 3.50
CA GLN A 588 -17.22 -10.76 4.15
C GLN A 588 -16.61 -10.22 5.45
N ASP A 589 -16.42 -11.12 6.40
CA ASP A 589 -15.88 -10.82 7.74
C ASP A 589 -14.34 -10.76 7.73
N GLU A 590 -13.69 -11.65 6.98
CA GLU A 590 -12.23 -11.66 6.80
C GLU A 590 -11.83 -10.67 5.71
N PRO A 591 -10.83 -9.80 5.91
CA PRO A 591 -10.41 -8.83 4.91
C PRO A 591 -9.73 -9.50 3.72
N GLN A 592 -9.99 -8.97 2.53
CA GLN A 592 -9.24 -9.35 1.34
C GLN A 592 -7.96 -8.52 1.27
N LYS A 593 -6.83 -9.22 1.38
CA LYS A 593 -5.51 -8.62 1.29
C LYS A 593 -5.11 -8.38 -0.16
N ILE A 594 -4.60 -7.19 -0.43
CA ILE A 594 -4.24 -6.74 -1.78
C ILE A 594 -2.89 -6.03 -1.70
N LYS A 595 -1.90 -6.45 -2.50
CA LYS A 595 -0.61 -5.74 -2.62
C LYS A 595 -0.56 -4.87 -3.85
N ALA A 596 -0.89 -3.59 -3.70
CA ALA A 596 -0.93 -2.65 -4.80
C ALA A 596 -0.58 -1.22 -4.39
N TYR A 597 -0.01 -0.48 -5.35
CA TYR A 597 0.10 0.96 -5.27
C TYR A 597 -0.82 1.60 -6.30
N LEU A 598 -1.72 2.46 -5.85
CA LEU A 598 -2.72 3.12 -6.69
C LEU A 598 -2.36 4.61 -6.84
N TYR A 599 -2.16 5.06 -8.06
CA TYR A 599 -1.75 6.44 -8.37
C TYR A 599 -2.71 7.07 -9.39
N THR A 600 -3.18 8.29 -9.11
CA THR A 600 -3.97 9.05 -10.09
C THR A 600 -3.61 10.54 -10.16
N ASN A 601 -3.64 11.08 -11.38
CA ASN A 601 -3.56 12.52 -11.65
C ASN A 601 -4.86 13.29 -11.37
N ARG A 602 -5.92 12.62 -10.90
CA ARG A 602 -7.22 13.17 -10.48
C ARG A 602 -7.58 12.69 -9.08
N LYS A 603 -8.77 12.12 -8.89
CA LYS A 603 -9.30 11.69 -7.59
C LYS A 603 -9.18 10.18 -7.43
N LEU A 604 -8.87 9.76 -6.21
CA LEU A 604 -8.87 8.38 -5.79
C LEU A 604 -9.91 8.18 -4.70
N ALA A 605 -10.78 7.19 -4.84
CA ALA A 605 -11.76 6.83 -3.81
C ALA A 605 -11.76 5.34 -3.49
N LEU A 606 -11.60 4.99 -2.21
CA LEU A 606 -11.73 3.63 -1.69
C LEU A 606 -12.93 3.53 -0.73
N TYR A 607 -13.73 2.49 -0.88
CA TYR A 607 -14.94 2.27 -0.07
C TYR A 607 -14.86 0.95 0.70
N GLY A 608 -14.73 1.02 2.02
CA GLY A 608 -14.81 -0.10 2.96
C GLY A 608 -15.97 0.02 3.95
N VAL A 609 -17.15 0.42 3.48
CA VAL A 609 -18.39 0.21 4.25
C VAL A 609 -18.91 -1.19 3.96
N VAL A 610 -19.15 -1.46 2.68
CA VAL A 610 -19.57 -2.77 2.17
C VAL A 610 -18.35 -3.67 1.95
N SER A 611 -17.31 -3.15 1.30
CA SER A 611 -16.05 -3.88 1.07
C SER A 611 -15.31 -4.15 2.37
N ASN A 612 -14.52 -5.22 2.41
CA ASN A 612 -13.58 -5.50 3.50
C ASN A 612 -12.18 -5.76 2.94
N VAL A 613 -11.32 -4.75 2.97
CA VAL A 613 -10.04 -4.72 2.24
C VAL A 613 -8.89 -4.32 3.13
N GLU A 614 -7.77 -5.02 2.97
CA GLU A 614 -6.47 -4.67 3.53
C GLU A 614 -5.46 -4.45 2.39
N LEU A 615 -5.21 -3.19 2.06
CA LEU A 615 -4.30 -2.78 0.99
C LEU A 615 -2.88 -2.63 1.54
N HIS A 616 -1.98 -3.54 1.15
CA HIS A 616 -0.54 -3.44 1.36
C HIS A 616 0.10 -2.63 0.23
N GLY A 617 0.54 -1.42 0.51
CA GLY A 617 1.12 -0.50 -0.47
C GLY A 617 0.76 0.94 -0.15
N GLY A 618 0.17 1.65 -1.11
CA GLY A 618 -0.18 3.05 -0.88
C GLY A 618 -1.13 3.60 -1.93
N VAL A 619 -1.72 4.75 -1.58
CA VAL A 619 -2.64 5.46 -2.45
C VAL A 619 -2.22 6.90 -2.65
N TYR A 620 -2.31 7.35 -3.90
CA TYR A 620 -2.02 8.70 -4.30
C TYR A 620 -3.09 9.24 -5.24
N GLY A 621 -3.61 10.42 -4.93
CA GLY A 621 -4.50 11.16 -5.83
C GLY A 621 -4.12 12.64 -5.88
N LYS A 622 -3.80 13.16 -7.07
CA LYS A 622 -3.35 14.55 -7.23
C LYS A 622 -4.39 15.55 -6.74
N GLU A 623 -5.67 15.37 -7.08
CA GLU A 623 -6.74 16.29 -6.68
C GLU A 623 -7.35 15.93 -5.32
N ALA A 624 -7.59 14.63 -5.09
CA ALA A 624 -8.15 14.18 -3.84
C ALA A 624 -7.86 12.68 -3.58
N VAL A 625 -7.72 12.33 -2.31
CA VAL A 625 -7.87 10.95 -1.83
C VAL A 625 -9.04 10.87 -0.86
N ILE A 626 -9.96 9.95 -1.09
CA ILE A 626 -11.19 9.78 -0.30
C ILE A 626 -11.25 8.34 0.21
N LEU A 627 -11.18 8.16 1.53
CA LEU A 627 -11.31 6.86 2.18
C LEU A 627 -12.60 6.84 3.00
N ASN A 628 -13.41 5.79 2.84
CA ASN A 628 -14.65 5.61 3.58
C ASN A 628 -14.64 4.26 4.27
N ALA A 629 -14.85 4.18 5.59
CA ALA A 629 -14.85 2.89 6.26
C ALA A 629 -15.70 2.79 7.52
N THR A 630 -16.24 1.61 7.76
CA THR A 630 -16.81 1.16 9.04
C THR A 630 -15.89 0.14 9.71
N LYS A 631 -16.17 -0.20 10.97
CA LYS A 631 -15.49 -1.26 11.73
C LYS A 631 -16.39 -2.49 11.88
N GLY A 632 -15.76 -3.64 12.10
CA GLY A 632 -16.44 -4.91 12.38
C GLY A 632 -17.16 -5.48 11.17
N LYS A 633 -18.26 -6.17 11.44
CA LYS A 633 -19.05 -6.84 10.40
C LYS A 633 -19.96 -5.85 9.69
N THR A 634 -20.34 -6.14 8.45
CA THR A 634 -21.40 -5.42 7.75
C THR A 634 -22.25 -6.43 7.02
N ARG A 635 -23.56 -6.34 7.19
CA ARG A 635 -24.53 -7.28 6.61
C ARG A 635 -25.34 -6.60 5.51
N ASN A 636 -25.83 -7.40 4.56
CA ASN A 636 -26.85 -6.97 3.62
C ASN A 636 -28.22 -7.19 4.28
N VAL A 637 -28.97 -6.11 4.55
CA VAL A 637 -30.32 -6.18 5.14
C VAL A 637 -31.43 -6.18 4.08
N GLY A 638 -31.07 -6.39 2.82
CA GLY A 638 -31.98 -6.43 1.68
C GLY A 638 -31.95 -5.13 0.87
N GLY A 639 -32.10 -5.25 -0.45
CA GLY A 639 -32.04 -4.12 -1.37
C GLY A 639 -30.64 -3.52 -1.55
N GLY A 640 -29.59 -4.24 -1.15
CA GLY A 640 -28.20 -3.79 -1.25
C GLY A 640 -27.77 -2.79 -0.18
N ASN A 641 -28.60 -2.53 0.83
CA ASN A 641 -28.29 -1.61 1.92
C ASN A 641 -27.36 -2.26 2.95
N PRO A 642 -26.20 -1.66 3.27
CA PRO A 642 -25.34 -2.13 4.33
C PRO A 642 -25.92 -1.81 5.70
N ASP A 643 -25.79 -2.77 6.61
CA ASP A 643 -26.01 -2.63 8.04
C ASP A 643 -24.70 -2.96 8.77
N PRO A 644 -23.87 -1.93 9.05
CA PRO A 644 -22.65 -2.10 9.84
C PRO A 644 -22.96 -2.55 11.27
N GLU A 645 -22.05 -3.30 11.87
CA GLU A 645 -22.19 -3.80 13.24
C GLU A 645 -22.49 -2.67 14.24
N SER A 646 -23.44 -2.91 15.14
CA SER A 646 -23.77 -1.98 16.21
C SER A 646 -22.56 -1.69 17.10
N ASN A 647 -22.54 -0.52 17.76
CA ASN A 647 -21.46 -0.10 18.67
C ASN A 647 -20.12 0.17 17.97
N GLN A 648 -20.14 0.72 16.76
CA GLN A 648 -18.95 1.12 16.02
C GLN A 648 -17.91 1.87 16.86
N LEU A 649 -18.34 2.75 17.78
CA LEU A 649 -17.44 3.53 18.64
C LEU A 649 -16.65 2.69 19.64
N SER A 650 -17.14 1.51 20.07
CA SER A 650 -16.44 0.60 20.98
C SER A 650 -15.60 -0.45 20.27
N LEU A 651 -15.77 -0.64 18.96
CA LEU A 651 -15.00 -1.60 18.19
C LEU A 651 -13.53 -1.15 18.08
N PRO A 652 -12.57 -2.09 18.20
CA PRO A 652 -11.17 -1.76 18.13
C PRO A 652 -10.77 -1.35 16.69
N PRO A 653 -9.80 -0.44 16.51
CA PRO A 653 -9.39 0.05 15.18
C PRO A 653 -8.98 -1.02 14.17
N GLU A 654 -8.42 -2.13 14.65
CA GLU A 654 -7.94 -3.25 13.84
C GLU A 654 -9.07 -3.98 13.12
N GLN A 655 -10.32 -3.75 13.54
CA GLN A 655 -11.52 -4.22 12.86
C GLN A 655 -12.02 -3.28 11.77
N SER A 656 -11.26 -2.24 11.39
CA SER A 656 -11.60 -1.44 10.21
C SER A 656 -11.72 -2.33 8.97
N ARG A 657 -12.81 -2.12 8.23
CA ARG A 657 -13.07 -2.78 6.93
C ARG A 657 -12.30 -2.16 5.76
N LEU A 658 -11.59 -1.04 6.00
CA LEU A 658 -10.60 -0.50 5.07
C LEU A 658 -9.30 -0.25 5.80
N LYS A 659 -8.27 -1.01 5.43
CA LYS A 659 -6.91 -0.82 5.94
C LYS A 659 -5.97 -0.47 4.80
N VAL A 660 -5.13 0.54 5.02
CA VAL A 660 -4.01 0.87 4.13
C VAL A 660 -2.73 0.70 4.91
N VAL A 661 -1.97 -0.35 4.60
CA VAL A 661 -0.73 -0.71 5.27
C VAL A 661 0.43 -0.42 4.33
N PHE A 662 1.28 0.53 4.70
CA PHE A 662 2.44 0.88 3.89
C PHE A 662 3.40 -0.30 3.75
N ASP A 663 3.80 -0.59 2.51
CA ASP A 663 4.77 -1.63 2.19
C ASP A 663 6.04 -0.99 1.60
N PRO A 664 7.19 -1.05 2.30
CA PRO A 664 8.43 -0.46 1.82
C PRO A 664 9.01 -1.13 0.56
N ASP A 665 8.58 -2.36 0.23
CA ASP A 665 8.98 -3.02 -1.02
C ASP A 665 8.55 -2.21 -2.25
N MET A 666 7.53 -1.35 -2.11
CA MET A 666 7.04 -0.46 -3.17
C MET A 666 8.10 0.55 -3.63
N ILE A 667 9.04 0.87 -2.74
CA ILE A 667 10.15 1.79 -3.01
C ILE A 667 11.30 1.04 -3.66
N LEU A 668 11.49 -0.23 -3.27
CA LEU A 668 12.56 -1.09 -3.75
C LEU A 668 12.22 -1.77 -5.09
N LEU A 669 10.96 -1.85 -5.47
CA LEU A 669 10.55 -2.52 -6.70
C LEU A 669 9.61 -1.65 -7.54
N PRO A 670 10.03 -0.43 -7.94
CA PRO A 670 9.20 0.42 -8.78
C PRO A 670 9.00 -0.23 -10.16
N PRO A 671 7.85 0.01 -10.80
CA PRO A 671 7.54 -0.62 -12.07
C PRO A 671 8.43 -0.07 -13.20
N LYS A 672 8.81 -0.94 -14.13
CA LYS A 672 9.46 -0.52 -15.37
C LYS A 672 8.54 0.41 -16.17
N GLY A 673 9.14 1.34 -16.92
CA GLY A 673 8.43 2.34 -17.74
C GLY A 673 8.35 3.73 -17.10
N LEU A 674 8.47 3.83 -15.77
CA LEU A 674 8.59 5.11 -15.06
C LEU A 674 9.91 5.83 -15.33
N GLU A 675 10.96 5.09 -15.70
CA GLU A 675 12.29 5.62 -16.05
C GLU A 675 12.21 6.74 -17.11
N SER A 676 11.24 6.67 -18.02
CA SER A 676 11.08 7.64 -19.10
C SER A 676 10.33 8.93 -18.69
N VAL A 677 9.50 8.88 -17.64
CA VAL A 677 8.81 10.05 -17.06
C VAL A 677 9.80 11.04 -16.50
N PHE A 678 10.92 10.51 -16.05
CA PHE A 678 11.92 11.25 -15.31
C PHE A 678 13.05 11.78 -16.20
N SER A 679 12.95 11.64 -17.53
CA SER A 679 14.01 11.98 -18.49
C SER A 679 14.74 13.33 -18.22
N PRO A 680 16.03 13.45 -18.58
CA PRO A 680 16.90 14.53 -18.12
C PRO A 680 16.45 15.89 -18.68
N GLY A 681 16.12 16.83 -17.79
CA GLY A 681 15.79 18.21 -18.18
C GLY A 681 14.67 18.89 -17.39
N VAL A 682 13.92 18.16 -16.57
CA VAL A 682 12.81 18.70 -15.74
C VAL A 682 13.11 18.59 -14.23
N TYR A 683 14.34 18.24 -13.87
CA TYR A 683 14.75 18.11 -12.48
C TYR A 683 15.32 19.40 -11.92
N SER A 684 14.64 19.97 -10.93
CA SER A 684 15.19 21.01 -10.06
C SER A 684 15.98 20.36 -8.91
N PRO A 685 17.10 20.96 -8.45
CA PRO A 685 17.80 20.50 -7.25
C PRO A 685 16.85 20.36 -6.03
N GLY A 686 17.05 19.31 -5.22
CA GLY A 686 16.42 19.15 -3.91
C GLY A 686 15.18 18.26 -3.78
N GLN A 687 15.15 17.14 -4.50
CA GLN A 687 13.95 16.29 -4.69
C GLN A 687 13.99 14.89 -4.08
N LEU A 688 14.84 14.60 -3.10
CA LEU A 688 14.79 13.31 -2.40
C LEU A 688 13.94 13.44 -1.13
N THR A 689 12.88 12.64 -1.03
CA THR A 689 12.11 12.47 0.20
C THR A 689 12.77 11.42 1.07
N LEU A 690 12.95 11.75 2.35
CA LEU A 690 13.43 10.86 3.40
C LEU A 690 12.23 10.43 4.25
N GLU A 691 11.93 9.13 4.30
CA GLU A 691 10.88 8.57 5.15
C GLU A 691 11.40 7.46 6.05
N PRO A 692 11.25 7.55 7.37
CA PRO A 692 11.60 6.44 8.24
C PRO A 692 10.62 5.27 8.04
N LEU A 693 11.13 4.07 7.79
CA LEU A 693 10.36 2.86 7.51
C LEU A 693 10.18 1.99 8.75
N THR A 694 11.26 1.72 9.48
CA THR A 694 11.27 0.84 10.66
C THR A 694 12.25 1.33 11.70
N THR A 695 11.92 1.07 12.96
CA THR A 695 12.77 1.35 14.13
C THR A 695 12.91 0.05 14.94
N GLU A 696 14.10 -0.54 15.00
CA GLU A 696 14.38 -1.77 15.74
C GLU A 696 15.32 -1.48 16.92
N ILE A 697 14.93 -1.89 18.12
CA ILE A 697 15.80 -1.83 19.30
C ILE A 697 16.77 -3.00 19.23
N VAL A 698 18.05 -2.71 19.02
CA VAL A 698 19.12 -3.70 19.07
C VAL A 698 19.52 -3.84 20.52
N ARG A 699 19.13 -4.97 21.13
CA ARG A 699 19.36 -5.24 22.56
C ARG A 699 20.82 -5.10 22.99
#